data_AF-Q4U9Z8-F1
#
_entry.id   AF-Q4U9Z8-F1
#
_cell.length_a   1.000
_cell.length_b   1.000
_cell.length_c   1.000
_cell.angle_alpha   90.00
_cell.angle_beta   90.00
_cell.angle_gamma   90.00
#
_symmetry.space_group_name_H-M   'P 1'
#
loop_
_entity.id
_entity.type
_entity.pdbx_description
1 polymer ?
#
loop_
_entity_poly.entity_id
_entity_poly.type
_entity_poly.pdbx_seq_one_letter_code
_entity_poly.pdbx_strand_id
1 'polypeptide(L)'
;MAPCLVCNSAKEACENYTGDACSLLVSAYILAGLAMMLNIRLSYSSAPYALIRFKLPENLFSVFVRRMASALELWCLPSMLLGNIVDLLQKLVEGGHQVRALIYAKHYDIQGNTAPQTLKDKANLLKNKASLLHDAAKALGGDSALAALSVQAGSLRDAAKQGTGEDHLYKKAELLATHVDGGTELETKATAVITQFGLVQQAYDTLMAEAKKVTIPSDKQHLVTAVVDAYNALENIYERILNLTKLKIKANELNTQATDPKLSDLKAAASQLETDVKTLRDTPGTDAQTVKSQFEKVQSAYYKLTDDNKKKVSGQFNALNTVYSHIGFCYKTVKFWSIIVPSIVTQWLNFATYVLLLVVYLMGGESGHLTLFYFVIAISGVVFGINMTLLYSVDFYYIPVYIVGENTFPIITSFVHYLSTIMFGNRRKYNSDFLLVEIDIWVAILISLVAAVVWTVGYLIEGTNDIGDMKHIHAYGFSGSFNGYQLSPFLMIVVGMGLVFTIYPGIAPGMIVPFYLVDKIEMVLLVATIFPPVIIAMLRRYKPSWSPQHNTGTFNLWKEYEYAPDWTQPTKKETVYAYLWHLFDVLMVIKISLAALFIYSLHYRESNLSRSIVNQPKMSTFLSITYYMCHEILLALGFSGFIGNDGGDLILIPQYIGALFMIFLAFYSEGYIIEYKSHDPTNWATEGMTKWNAFC
;
A
#
# COMPACT_ATOMS: atom_id res chain seq x y z
N MET A 1 12.46 18.90 7.61
CA MET A 1 11.22 18.13 7.38
C MET A 1 10.34 18.34 8.60
N ALA A 2 9.17 18.95 8.46
CA ALA A 2 8.29 19.16 9.61
C ALA A 2 7.77 17.79 10.10
N PRO A 3 7.94 17.42 11.38
CA PRO A 3 7.46 16.14 11.91
C PRO A 3 5.93 16.01 11.72
N CYS A 4 5.42 14.79 11.53
CA CYS A 4 3.97 14.57 11.46
C CYS A 4 3.32 15.15 12.72
N LEU A 5 2.27 15.97 12.57
CA LEU A 5 1.63 16.65 13.70
C LEU A 5 1.06 15.68 14.76
N VAL A 6 0.84 14.41 14.38
CA VAL A 6 0.26 13.38 15.27
C VAL A 6 1.32 12.48 15.90
N CYS A 7 2.25 11.92 15.11
CA CYS A 7 3.27 11.01 15.65
C CYS A 7 4.62 11.68 15.92
N ASN A 8 4.76 12.98 15.63
CA ASN A 8 6.00 13.75 15.67
C ASN A 8 7.17 13.09 14.91
N SER A 9 6.88 12.13 14.03
CA SER A 9 7.88 11.34 13.31
C SER A 9 8.38 12.10 12.09
N ALA A 10 9.69 12.06 11.88
CA ALA A 10 10.34 12.55 10.68
C ALA A 10 10.25 11.56 9.50
N LYS A 11 9.93 10.29 9.77
CA LYS A 11 10.01 9.17 8.81
C LYS A 11 8.84 9.13 7.83
N GLU A 12 9.09 8.65 6.62
CA GLU A 12 8.05 8.39 5.61
C GLU A 12 7.13 7.22 6.00
N ALA A 13 5.96 7.10 5.38
CA ALA A 13 5.03 5.98 5.57
C ALA A 13 5.70 4.61 5.34
N CYS A 14 6.66 4.52 4.40
CA CYS A 14 7.50 3.35 4.13
C CYS A 14 8.65 3.14 5.12
N GLU A 15 8.78 3.95 6.17
CA GLU A 15 9.80 3.79 7.21
C GLU A 15 9.18 3.74 8.60
N ASN A 16 7.93 4.19 8.69
CA ASN A 16 7.12 4.18 9.90
C ASN A 16 6.59 2.77 10.27
N TYR A 17 6.92 1.69 9.55
CA TYR A 17 6.39 0.36 9.90
C TYR A 17 7.13 -0.36 11.06
N THR A 18 8.35 0.07 11.42
CA THR A 18 9.11 -0.48 12.57
C THR A 18 8.86 0.34 13.83
N GLY A 19 7.82 -0.02 14.59
CA GLY A 19 7.56 0.51 15.94
C GLY A 19 6.96 1.92 16.02
N ASP A 20 7.31 2.82 15.09
CA ASP A 20 6.92 4.24 15.09
C ASP A 20 5.76 4.58 14.13
N ALA A 21 4.89 3.60 13.82
CA ALA A 21 3.81 3.78 12.84
C ALA A 21 2.88 4.93 13.22
N CYS A 22 2.63 5.84 12.29
CA CYS A 22 1.67 6.92 12.45
C CYS A 22 0.32 6.34 12.85
N SER A 23 -0.07 6.55 14.11
CA SER A 23 -1.31 6.00 14.69
C SER A 23 -2.54 6.44 13.91
N LEU A 24 -2.50 7.63 13.32
CA LEU A 24 -3.55 8.16 12.47
C LEU A 24 -3.73 7.31 11.20
N LEU A 25 -2.65 7.00 10.48
CA LEU A 25 -2.68 6.15 9.28
C LEU A 25 -3.15 4.73 9.61
N VAL A 26 -2.60 4.13 10.67
CA VAL A 26 -3.02 2.79 11.13
C VAL A 26 -4.52 2.78 11.43
N SER A 27 -5.01 3.78 12.16
CA SER A 27 -6.44 3.92 12.47
C SER A 27 -7.28 4.13 11.22
N ALA A 28 -6.80 4.92 10.25
CA ALA A 28 -7.48 5.15 8.98
C ALA A 28 -7.69 3.86 8.19
N TYR A 29 -6.66 3.00 8.08
CA TYR A 29 -6.76 1.71 7.39
C TYR A 29 -7.66 0.71 8.11
N ILE A 30 -7.62 0.64 9.45
CA ILE A 30 -8.53 -0.21 10.23
C ILE A 30 -9.98 0.23 10.03
N LEU A 31 -10.25 1.53 10.17
CA LEU A 31 -11.60 2.09 10.03
C LEU A 31 -12.11 1.98 8.61
N ALA A 32 -11.25 2.14 7.61
CA ALA A 32 -11.61 1.91 6.20
C ALA A 32 -12.01 0.45 5.95
N GLY A 33 -11.24 -0.52 6.45
CA GLY A 33 -11.60 -1.94 6.36
C GLY A 33 -12.90 -2.26 7.09
N LEU A 34 -13.08 -1.69 8.28
CA LEU A 34 -14.31 -1.85 9.07
C LEU A 34 -15.54 -1.26 8.34
N ALA A 35 -15.38 -0.11 7.69
CA ALA A 35 -16.45 0.58 6.96
C ALA A 35 -16.85 -0.14 5.66
N MET A 36 -16.00 -1.03 5.16
CA MET A 36 -16.10 -1.61 3.82
C MET A 36 -17.01 -2.84 3.77
N MET A 37 -16.89 -3.75 4.74
CA MET A 37 -17.71 -4.97 4.84
C MET A 37 -19.19 -4.71 5.21
N LEU A 38 -19.52 -3.50 5.63
CA LEU A 38 -20.88 -3.08 6.00
C LEU A 38 -21.89 -3.22 4.86
N ASN A 39 -21.53 -2.90 3.61
CA ASN A 39 -22.47 -2.96 2.46
C ASN A 39 -22.97 -4.39 2.18
N ILE A 40 -22.05 -5.35 2.14
CA ILE A 40 -22.37 -6.77 1.87
C ILE A 40 -23.28 -7.29 2.97
N ARG A 41 -22.93 -7.03 4.24
CA ARG A 41 -23.72 -7.54 5.36
C ARG A 41 -25.04 -6.83 5.56
N LEU A 42 -25.16 -5.55 5.20
CA LEU A 42 -26.45 -4.88 5.16
C LEU A 42 -27.36 -5.61 4.18
N SER A 43 -26.87 -5.95 2.97
CA SER A 43 -27.66 -6.69 1.98
C SER A 43 -28.17 -8.05 2.49
N TYR A 44 -27.38 -8.77 3.29
CA TYR A 44 -27.77 -10.06 3.87
C TYR A 44 -28.62 -9.95 5.14
N SER A 45 -28.22 -9.09 6.09
CA SER A 45 -28.88 -8.90 7.40
C SER A 45 -30.20 -8.14 7.27
N SER A 46 -30.29 -7.18 6.35
CA SER A 46 -31.49 -6.37 6.15
C SER A 46 -32.50 -7.02 5.22
N ALA A 47 -32.16 -8.09 4.52
CA ALA A 47 -33.03 -8.73 3.54
C ALA A 47 -34.36 -9.29 4.09
N PRO A 48 -34.42 -9.95 5.27
CA PRO A 48 -35.68 -10.46 5.81
C PRO A 48 -36.66 -9.32 6.06
N TYR A 49 -36.13 -8.22 6.58
CA TYR A 49 -36.88 -7.04 6.98
C TYR A 49 -37.24 -6.16 5.77
N ALA A 50 -36.39 -6.13 4.74
CA ALA A 50 -36.68 -5.48 3.47
C ALA A 50 -37.88 -6.15 2.76
N LEU A 51 -38.02 -7.47 2.82
CA LEU A 51 -39.19 -8.15 2.23
C LEU A 51 -40.49 -7.80 2.94
N ILE A 52 -40.47 -7.79 4.27
CA ILE A 52 -41.62 -7.38 5.09
C ILE A 52 -42.00 -5.93 4.74
N ARG A 53 -40.99 -5.06 4.57
CA ARG A 53 -41.17 -3.67 4.16
C ARG A 53 -41.74 -3.50 2.75
N PHE A 54 -41.31 -4.31 1.79
CA PHE A 54 -41.76 -4.27 0.39
C PHE A 54 -42.99 -5.13 0.12
N LYS A 55 -43.59 -5.73 1.16
CA LYS A 55 -44.75 -6.64 1.08
C LYS A 55 -44.53 -7.79 0.06
N LEU A 56 -43.29 -8.26 -0.06
CA LEU A 56 -42.94 -9.40 -0.90
C LEU A 56 -43.25 -10.71 -0.17
N PRO A 57 -43.80 -11.73 -0.86
CA PRO A 57 -44.11 -13.00 -0.21
C PRO A 57 -42.83 -13.69 0.26
N GLU A 58 -42.88 -14.29 1.45
CA GLU A 58 -41.72 -14.87 2.15
C GLU A 58 -41.02 -15.98 1.35
N ASN A 59 -41.73 -16.65 0.45
CA ASN A 59 -41.16 -17.66 -0.45
C ASN A 59 -40.13 -17.06 -1.44
N LEU A 60 -40.13 -15.74 -1.65
CA LEU A 60 -39.13 -15.04 -2.45
C LEU A 60 -37.91 -14.59 -1.65
N PHE A 61 -37.82 -14.89 -0.34
CA PHE A 61 -36.71 -14.41 0.50
C PHE A 61 -35.35 -14.81 -0.01
N SER A 62 -35.15 -16.10 -0.27
CA SER A 62 -33.89 -16.60 -0.80
C SER A 62 -33.54 -15.99 -2.15
N VAL A 63 -34.55 -15.72 -3.00
CA VAL A 63 -34.34 -15.11 -4.32
C VAL A 63 -33.95 -13.64 -4.18
N PHE A 64 -34.61 -12.89 -3.29
CA PHE A 64 -34.31 -11.47 -3.05
C PHE A 64 -32.90 -11.27 -2.49
N VAL A 65 -32.54 -11.99 -1.43
CA VAL A 65 -31.19 -11.96 -0.83
C VAL A 65 -30.13 -12.23 -1.90
N ARG A 66 -30.33 -13.31 -2.67
CA ARG A 66 -29.41 -13.72 -3.73
C ARG A 66 -29.27 -12.63 -4.80
N ARG A 67 -30.38 -12.09 -5.31
CA ARG A 67 -30.36 -11.05 -6.34
C ARG A 67 -29.68 -9.76 -5.87
N MET A 68 -29.84 -9.38 -4.61
CA MET A 68 -29.21 -8.18 -4.05
C MET A 68 -27.71 -8.36 -3.84
N ALA A 69 -27.30 -9.47 -3.24
CA ALA A 69 -25.89 -9.77 -3.04
C ALA A 69 -25.14 -9.94 -4.37
N SER A 70 -25.69 -10.73 -5.30
CA SER A 70 -25.11 -10.92 -6.62
C SER A 70 -25.01 -9.62 -7.42
N ALA A 71 -25.96 -8.70 -7.29
CA ALA A 71 -25.88 -7.41 -7.95
C ALA A 71 -24.73 -6.56 -7.39
N LEU A 72 -24.58 -6.50 -6.07
CA LEU A 72 -23.46 -5.79 -5.42
C LEU A 72 -22.12 -6.35 -5.89
N GLU A 73 -21.95 -7.68 -5.87
CA GLU A 73 -20.72 -8.35 -6.32
C GLU A 73 -20.45 -8.10 -7.81
N LEU A 74 -21.46 -8.23 -8.67
CA LEU A 74 -21.30 -8.05 -10.11
C LEU A 74 -20.86 -6.63 -10.46
N TRP A 75 -21.47 -5.61 -9.85
CA TRP A 75 -21.12 -4.20 -10.11
C TRP A 75 -19.78 -3.79 -9.47
N CYS A 76 -19.23 -4.61 -8.57
CA CYS A 76 -17.88 -4.45 -8.03
C CYS A 76 -16.78 -4.76 -9.07
N LEU A 77 -17.01 -5.69 -10.02
CA LEU A 77 -15.94 -6.07 -10.98
C LEU A 77 -15.55 -4.96 -11.96
N PRO A 78 -16.49 -4.29 -12.66
CA PRO A 78 -16.13 -3.22 -13.61
C PRO A 78 -15.45 -2.04 -12.91
N SER A 79 -15.85 -1.77 -11.67
CA SER A 79 -15.32 -0.68 -10.86
C SER A 79 -13.91 -1.01 -10.32
N MET A 80 -13.67 -2.26 -9.90
CA MET A 80 -12.32 -2.77 -9.62
C MET A 80 -11.43 -2.74 -10.87
N LEU A 81 -11.95 -3.13 -12.04
CA LEU A 81 -11.20 -3.07 -13.29
C LEU A 81 -10.80 -1.63 -13.63
N LEU A 82 -11.72 -0.68 -13.47
CA LEU A 82 -11.45 0.74 -13.68
C LEU A 82 -10.35 1.24 -12.73
N GLY A 83 -10.44 0.91 -11.44
CA GLY A 83 -9.40 1.29 -10.46
C GLY A 83 -8.03 0.69 -10.79
N ASN A 84 -8.00 -0.58 -11.21
CA ASN A 84 -6.78 -1.23 -11.70
C ASN A 84 -6.21 -0.53 -12.95
N ILE A 85 -7.06 -0.16 -13.90
CA ILE A 85 -6.65 0.59 -15.09
C ILE A 85 -6.09 1.95 -14.69
N VAL A 86 -6.71 2.67 -13.75
CA VAL A 86 -6.22 3.97 -13.28
C VAL A 86 -4.84 3.83 -12.64
N ASP A 87 -4.63 2.83 -11.77
CA ASP A 87 -3.34 2.56 -11.15
C ASP A 87 -2.28 2.17 -12.19
N LEU A 88 -2.60 1.25 -13.10
CA LEU A 88 -1.69 0.81 -14.16
C LEU A 88 -1.37 1.93 -15.14
N LEU A 89 -2.34 2.74 -15.55
CA LEU A 89 -2.11 3.92 -16.38
C LEU A 89 -1.21 4.91 -15.62
N GLN A 90 -1.45 5.16 -14.34
CA GLN A 90 -0.52 5.97 -13.56
C GLN A 90 0.87 5.34 -13.49
N LYS A 91 1.02 4.02 -13.52
CA LYS A 91 2.35 3.36 -13.52
C LYS A 91 3.02 3.30 -14.89
N LEU A 92 2.26 3.26 -15.98
CA LEU A 92 2.73 2.99 -17.35
C LEU A 92 2.70 4.18 -18.31
N VAL A 93 1.81 5.16 -18.11
CA VAL A 93 1.70 6.35 -18.97
C VAL A 93 3.02 7.14 -18.94
N GLU A 94 3.47 7.57 -20.12
CA GLU A 94 4.73 8.30 -20.36
C GLU A 94 6.01 7.54 -19.98
N GLY A 95 6.09 6.23 -20.27
CA GLY A 95 7.32 5.42 -20.04
C GLY A 95 7.57 5.04 -18.57
N GLY A 96 6.64 5.43 -17.69
CA GLY A 96 6.63 5.13 -16.27
C GLY A 96 7.02 6.32 -15.39
N HIS A 97 6.82 6.15 -14.08
CA HIS A 97 7.07 7.20 -13.07
C HIS A 97 8.50 7.78 -13.12
N GLN A 98 9.52 6.94 -13.35
CA GLN A 98 10.92 7.36 -13.49
C GLN A 98 11.14 8.28 -14.70
N VAL A 99 10.53 7.97 -15.83
CA VAL A 99 10.65 8.77 -17.06
C VAL A 99 10.01 10.15 -16.87
N ARG A 100 8.83 10.21 -16.25
CA ARG A 100 8.22 11.49 -15.85
C ARG A 100 9.03 12.28 -14.84
N ALA A 101 9.62 11.59 -13.86
CA ALA A 101 10.49 12.24 -12.88
C ALA A 101 11.72 12.86 -13.55
N LEU A 102 12.32 12.18 -14.53
CA LEU A 102 13.41 12.69 -15.36
C LEU A 102 12.98 13.88 -16.25
N ILE A 103 11.79 13.81 -16.87
CA ILE A 103 11.22 14.92 -17.64
C ILE A 103 10.98 16.13 -16.75
N TYR A 104 10.42 15.93 -15.55
CA TYR A 104 10.16 17.01 -14.61
C TYR A 104 11.44 17.61 -14.02
N ALA A 105 12.45 16.77 -13.73
CA ALA A 105 13.76 17.23 -13.25
C ALA A 105 14.39 18.25 -14.20
N LYS A 106 14.15 18.12 -15.52
CA LYS A 106 14.60 19.08 -16.54
C LYS A 106 14.08 20.51 -16.32
N HIS A 107 12.91 20.69 -15.72
CA HIS A 107 12.37 22.03 -15.42
C HIS A 107 13.13 22.75 -14.31
N TYR A 108 13.89 22.01 -13.48
CA TYR A 108 14.71 22.53 -12.38
C TYR A 108 16.20 22.28 -12.60
N ASP A 109 16.59 22.04 -13.85
CA ASP A 109 17.98 21.86 -14.26
C ASP A 109 18.37 22.90 -15.31
N ILE A 110 19.66 22.96 -15.61
CA ILE A 110 20.18 23.78 -16.70
C ILE A 110 19.71 23.21 -18.04
N GLN A 111 19.55 24.06 -19.06
CA GLN A 111 19.10 23.66 -20.39
C GLN A 111 20.11 24.17 -21.42
N GLY A 112 21.20 23.43 -21.60
CA GLY A 112 22.38 23.91 -22.33
C GLY A 112 23.01 25.10 -21.60
N ASN A 113 23.00 26.26 -22.24
CA ASN A 113 23.54 27.51 -21.69
C ASN A 113 22.46 28.43 -21.08
N THR A 114 21.24 27.92 -20.92
CA THR A 114 20.11 28.67 -20.37
C THR A 114 19.78 28.15 -18.98
N ALA A 115 19.61 29.05 -18.02
CA ALA A 115 19.10 28.72 -16.68
C ALA A 115 17.61 29.11 -16.62
N PRO A 116 16.67 28.13 -16.57
CA PRO A 116 15.25 28.42 -16.45
C PRO A 116 14.94 29.32 -15.24
N GLN A 117 13.92 30.16 -15.33
CA GLN A 117 13.55 31.06 -14.23
C GLN A 117 13.26 30.29 -12.93
N THR A 118 12.62 29.12 -13.05
CA THR A 118 12.37 28.18 -11.95
C THR A 118 13.66 27.75 -11.22
N LEU A 119 14.75 27.52 -11.96
CA LEU A 119 16.06 27.21 -11.39
C LEU A 119 16.66 28.45 -10.71
N LYS A 120 16.56 29.63 -11.32
CA LYS A 120 17.05 30.90 -10.73
C LYS A 120 16.33 31.21 -9.41
N ASP A 121 15.02 31.02 -9.36
CA ASP A 121 14.19 31.23 -8.17
C ASP A 121 14.56 30.24 -7.05
N LYS A 122 14.74 28.95 -7.39
CA LYS A 122 15.17 27.93 -6.43
C LYS A 122 16.62 28.13 -5.96
N ALA A 123 17.51 28.61 -6.83
CA ALA A 123 18.88 28.97 -6.44
C ALA A 123 18.90 30.16 -5.47
N ASN A 124 18.04 31.17 -5.68
CA ASN A 124 17.85 32.25 -4.72
C ASN A 124 17.27 31.75 -3.38
N LEU A 125 16.32 30.81 -3.43
CA LEU A 125 15.79 30.19 -2.23
C LEU A 125 16.86 29.39 -1.48
N LEU A 126 17.68 28.61 -2.20
CA LEU A 126 18.82 27.86 -1.64
C LEU A 126 19.81 28.80 -0.96
N LYS A 127 20.15 29.93 -1.61
CA LYS A 127 20.97 31.00 -1.03
C LYS A 127 20.40 31.50 0.30
N ASN A 128 19.09 31.79 0.33
CA ASN A 128 18.44 32.28 1.54
C ASN A 128 18.45 31.23 2.67
N LYS A 129 18.19 29.96 2.34
CA LYS A 129 18.25 28.84 3.30
C LYS A 129 19.67 28.60 3.80
N ALA A 130 20.70 28.79 2.97
CA ALA A 130 22.09 28.68 3.39
C ALA A 130 22.45 29.77 4.41
N SER A 131 21.89 30.97 4.28
CA SER A 131 22.04 32.02 5.29
C SER A 131 21.38 31.64 6.62
N LEU A 132 20.18 31.04 6.59
CA LEU A 132 19.52 30.57 7.81
C LEU A 132 20.32 29.47 8.52
N LEU A 133 20.89 28.52 7.75
CA LEU A 133 21.75 27.48 8.30
C LEU A 133 23.02 28.07 8.93
N HIS A 134 23.64 29.05 8.28
CA HIS A 134 24.75 29.80 8.84
C HIS A 134 24.39 30.45 10.18
N ASP A 135 23.24 31.12 10.26
CA ASP A 135 22.83 31.82 11.47
C ASP A 135 22.52 30.84 12.62
N ALA A 136 21.88 29.72 12.32
CA ALA A 136 21.63 28.65 13.29
C ALA A 136 22.94 28.01 13.79
N ALA A 137 23.87 27.67 12.89
CA ALA A 137 25.16 27.09 13.25
C ALA A 137 26.03 28.07 14.05
N LYS A 138 25.96 29.36 13.73
CA LYS A 138 26.63 30.43 14.50
C LYS A 138 26.06 30.55 15.91
N ALA A 139 24.73 30.49 16.06
CA ALA A 139 24.09 30.53 17.38
C ALA A 139 24.49 29.32 18.23
N LEU A 140 24.54 28.13 17.64
CA LEU A 140 24.99 26.91 18.31
C LEU A 140 26.46 27.01 18.76
N GLY A 141 27.35 27.45 17.87
CA GLY A 141 28.79 27.51 18.15
C GLY A 141 29.21 28.65 19.08
N GLY A 142 28.34 29.65 19.30
CA GLY A 142 28.58 30.76 20.22
C GLY A 142 28.16 30.51 21.67
N ASP A 143 27.49 29.39 21.97
CA ASP A 143 27.02 29.09 23.31
C ASP A 143 28.12 28.42 24.16
N SER A 144 28.43 29.03 25.31
CA SER A 144 29.47 28.54 26.22
C SER A 144 29.16 27.15 26.80
N ALA A 145 27.89 26.79 26.95
CA ALA A 145 27.47 25.47 27.45
C ALA A 145 27.64 24.36 26.40
N LEU A 146 27.84 24.72 25.13
CA LEU A 146 28.03 23.81 24.00
C LEU A 146 29.41 23.99 23.34
N ALA A 147 30.41 24.43 24.11
CA ALA A 147 31.77 24.67 23.62
C ALA A 147 32.37 23.44 22.88
N ALA A 148 32.00 22.22 23.28
CA ALA A 148 32.41 20.98 22.62
C ALA A 148 31.96 20.86 21.15
N LEU A 149 30.87 21.56 20.75
CA LEU A 149 30.34 21.57 19.39
C LEU A 149 30.78 22.81 18.59
N SER A 150 31.46 23.77 19.23
CA SER A 150 31.77 25.07 18.65
C SER A 150 32.61 24.98 17.37
N VAL A 151 33.58 24.06 17.34
CA VAL A 151 34.46 23.85 16.18
C VAL A 151 33.66 23.33 14.98
N GLN A 152 32.89 22.25 15.18
CA GLN A 152 32.08 21.62 14.13
C GLN A 152 30.96 22.54 13.65
N ALA A 153 30.33 23.28 14.58
CA ALA A 153 29.33 24.29 14.24
C ALA A 153 29.95 25.45 13.43
N GLY A 154 31.19 25.84 13.75
CA GLY A 154 31.98 26.79 12.97
C GLY A 154 32.24 26.29 11.54
N SER A 155 32.65 25.02 11.38
CA SER A 155 32.84 24.42 10.06
C SER A 155 31.56 24.39 9.22
N LEU A 156 30.42 24.05 9.83
CA LEU A 156 29.12 24.06 9.15
C LEU A 156 28.69 25.48 8.76
N ARG A 157 28.84 26.44 9.68
CA ARG A 157 28.59 27.85 9.45
C ARG A 157 29.36 28.34 8.22
N ASP A 158 30.67 28.07 8.21
CA ASP A 158 31.58 28.56 7.18
C ASP A 158 31.39 27.84 5.83
N ALA A 159 30.98 26.57 5.83
CA ALA A 159 30.59 25.88 4.60
C ALA A 159 29.32 26.48 3.98
N ALA A 160 28.35 26.90 4.82
CA ALA A 160 27.09 27.49 4.38
C ALA A 160 27.27 28.93 3.86
N LYS A 161 27.98 29.78 4.62
CA LYS A 161 28.26 31.19 4.28
C LYS A 161 29.48 31.69 5.04
N GLN A 162 30.33 32.49 4.40
CA GLN A 162 31.43 33.20 5.07
C GLN A 162 31.29 34.70 4.88
N GLY A 163 31.92 35.47 5.76
CA GLY A 163 31.99 36.93 5.62
C GLY A 163 33.01 37.39 4.56
N THR A 164 34.01 36.56 4.26
CA THR A 164 35.09 36.84 3.31
C THR A 164 35.43 35.58 2.52
N GLY A 165 35.29 35.60 1.20
CA GLY A 165 35.60 34.46 0.30
C GLY A 165 34.45 34.13 -0.66
N GLU A 166 34.73 33.34 -1.70
CA GLU A 166 33.72 32.90 -2.67
C GLU A 166 33.40 31.39 -2.59
N ASP A 167 34.10 30.65 -1.73
CA ASP A 167 34.05 29.18 -1.65
C ASP A 167 33.12 28.69 -0.54
N HIS A 168 31.86 29.13 -0.61
CA HIS A 168 30.78 28.70 0.28
C HIS A 168 29.43 28.65 -0.44
N LEU A 169 28.48 27.88 0.08
CA LEU A 169 27.27 27.51 -0.65
C LEU A 169 26.44 28.74 -1.04
N TYR A 170 26.31 29.72 -0.13
CA TYR A 170 25.58 30.97 -0.39
C TYR A 170 26.07 31.69 -1.66
N LYS A 171 27.39 31.83 -1.86
CA LYS A 171 27.94 32.57 -3.00
C LYS A 171 27.78 31.77 -4.29
N LYS A 172 28.03 30.46 -4.26
CA LYS A 172 27.83 29.62 -5.45
C LYS A 172 26.36 29.60 -5.89
N ALA A 173 25.42 29.55 -4.94
CA ALA A 173 23.99 29.64 -5.23
C ALA A 173 23.59 31.02 -5.78
N GLU A 174 24.17 32.11 -5.27
CA GLU A 174 23.99 33.46 -5.82
C GLU A 174 24.48 33.54 -7.28
N LEU A 175 25.70 33.06 -7.55
CA LEU A 175 26.29 33.07 -8.89
C LEU A 175 25.46 32.26 -9.90
N LEU A 176 24.83 31.17 -9.45
CA LEU A 176 23.90 30.39 -10.26
C LEU A 176 22.59 31.16 -10.51
N ALA A 177 22.04 31.81 -9.49
CA ALA A 177 20.79 32.57 -9.59
C ALA A 177 20.92 33.81 -10.51
N THR A 178 22.10 34.44 -10.54
CA THR A 178 22.37 35.63 -11.37
C THR A 178 22.99 35.28 -12.72
N HIS A 179 22.93 34.03 -13.16
CA HIS A 179 23.47 33.64 -14.46
C HIS A 179 22.72 34.32 -15.61
N VAL A 180 23.48 34.86 -16.56
CA VAL A 180 22.96 35.45 -17.80
C VAL A 180 22.96 34.38 -18.89
N ASP A 181 21.78 34.12 -19.45
CA ASP A 181 21.59 33.03 -20.42
C ASP A 181 22.49 33.23 -21.65
N GLY A 182 23.07 32.14 -22.16
CA GLY A 182 24.03 32.14 -23.26
C GLY A 182 25.51 32.15 -22.83
N GLY A 183 25.80 32.24 -21.52
CA GLY A 183 27.16 32.10 -20.99
C GLY A 183 27.65 30.65 -20.97
N THR A 184 28.95 30.43 -21.19
CA THR A 184 29.58 29.08 -21.21
C THR A 184 29.86 28.51 -19.82
N GLU A 185 29.68 29.30 -18.76
CA GLU A 185 30.04 28.93 -17.38
C GLU A 185 28.90 28.30 -16.57
N LEU A 186 27.71 28.14 -17.15
CA LEU A 186 26.53 27.69 -16.40
C LEU A 186 26.75 26.32 -15.74
N GLU A 187 27.30 25.37 -16.49
CA GLU A 187 27.61 24.04 -15.99
C GLU A 187 28.68 24.06 -14.89
N THR A 188 29.68 24.93 -15.00
CA THR A 188 30.70 25.15 -13.97
C THR A 188 30.07 25.71 -12.69
N LYS A 189 29.15 26.67 -12.81
CA LYS A 189 28.44 27.26 -11.65
C LYS A 189 27.53 26.23 -10.98
N ALA A 190 26.79 25.43 -11.75
CA ALA A 190 25.97 24.33 -11.23
C ALA A 190 26.82 23.29 -10.50
N THR A 191 27.96 22.89 -11.08
CA THR A 191 28.91 21.96 -10.46
C THR A 191 29.47 22.52 -9.16
N ALA A 192 29.80 23.81 -9.11
CA ALA A 192 30.28 24.45 -7.89
C ALA A 192 29.24 24.44 -6.75
N VAL A 193 27.95 24.61 -7.06
CA VAL A 193 26.86 24.47 -6.07
C VAL A 193 26.80 23.03 -5.53
N ILE A 194 26.92 22.03 -6.42
CA ILE A 194 26.88 20.61 -6.03
C ILE A 194 28.04 20.25 -5.10
N THR A 195 29.27 20.62 -5.48
CA THR A 195 30.46 20.37 -4.67
C THR A 195 30.37 21.04 -3.31
N GLN A 196 29.93 22.30 -3.27
CA GLN A 196 29.88 23.05 -2.03
C GLN A 196 28.78 22.57 -1.08
N PHE A 197 27.65 22.10 -1.62
CA PHE A 197 26.62 21.44 -0.81
C PHE A 197 27.16 20.14 -0.17
N GLY A 198 27.97 19.36 -0.90
CA GLY A 198 28.64 18.18 -0.33
C GLY A 198 29.52 18.51 0.88
N LEU A 199 30.21 19.64 0.86
CA LEU A 199 30.98 20.12 2.02
C LEU A 199 30.08 20.53 3.20
N VAL A 200 28.92 21.15 2.92
CA VAL A 200 27.92 21.48 3.95
C VAL A 200 27.38 20.19 4.59
N GLN A 201 27.04 19.19 3.78
CA GLN A 201 26.56 17.88 4.26
C GLN A 201 27.61 17.20 5.13
N GLN A 202 28.87 17.14 4.68
CA GLN A 202 29.96 16.57 5.48
C GLN A 202 30.16 17.27 6.82
N ALA A 203 30.09 18.61 6.83
CA ALA A 203 30.21 19.39 8.06
C ALA A 203 29.02 19.15 9.00
N TYR A 204 27.80 19.03 8.45
CA TYR A 204 26.60 18.69 9.21
C TYR A 204 26.68 17.29 9.83
N ASP A 205 27.07 16.28 9.05
CA ASP A 205 27.21 14.90 9.54
C ASP A 205 28.26 14.82 10.67
N THR A 206 29.36 15.55 10.51
CA THR A 206 30.42 15.64 11.53
C THR A 206 29.90 16.31 12.81
N LEU A 207 29.13 17.41 12.68
CA LEU A 207 28.50 18.09 13.81
C LEU A 207 27.50 17.17 14.53
N MET A 208 26.64 16.47 13.79
CA MET A 208 25.64 15.58 14.38
C MET A 208 26.27 14.34 15.02
N ALA A 209 27.37 13.83 14.47
CA ALA A 209 28.15 12.76 15.10
C ALA A 209 28.78 13.19 16.43
N GLU A 210 29.22 14.44 16.54
CA GLU A 210 29.76 14.99 17.78
C GLU A 210 28.67 15.34 18.79
N ALA A 211 27.54 15.90 18.33
CA ALA A 211 26.38 16.20 19.16
C ALA A 211 25.83 14.95 19.88
N LYS A 212 25.94 13.77 19.27
CA LYS A 212 25.56 12.50 19.90
C LYS A 212 26.46 12.09 21.08
N LYS A 213 27.69 12.58 21.14
CA LYS A 213 28.65 12.27 22.22
C LYS A 213 28.50 13.18 23.43
N VAL A 214 27.81 14.31 23.28
CA VAL A 214 27.69 15.35 24.31
C VAL A 214 26.31 15.31 24.94
N THR A 215 26.23 15.39 26.27
CA THR A 215 24.95 15.56 26.96
C THR A 215 24.49 17.02 26.82
N ILE A 216 23.49 17.25 25.96
CA ILE A 216 22.95 18.58 25.71
C ILE A 216 21.94 18.97 26.82
N PRO A 217 22.13 20.11 27.51
CA PRO A 217 21.17 20.61 28.48
C PRO A 217 19.77 20.82 27.88
N SER A 218 18.71 20.51 28.62
CA SER A 218 17.32 20.56 28.11
C SER A 218 16.92 21.95 27.62
N ASP A 219 17.46 23.01 28.22
CA ASP A 219 17.22 24.41 27.84
C ASP A 219 17.96 24.81 26.55
N LYS A 220 18.93 24.01 26.07
CA LYS A 220 19.75 24.28 24.88
C LYS A 220 19.47 23.36 23.69
N GLN A 221 18.65 22.33 23.87
CA GLN A 221 18.25 21.43 22.78
C GLN A 221 17.67 22.17 21.57
N HIS A 222 16.94 23.27 21.80
CA HIS A 222 16.36 24.09 20.74
C HIS A 222 17.40 24.65 19.74
N LEU A 223 18.66 24.86 20.15
CA LEU A 223 19.73 25.33 19.26
C LEU A 223 20.16 24.24 18.28
N VAL A 224 20.26 22.99 18.74
CA VAL A 224 20.57 21.84 17.89
C VAL A 224 19.39 21.56 16.96
N THR A 225 18.16 21.61 17.47
CA THR A 225 16.94 21.49 16.65
C THR A 225 16.89 22.55 15.56
N ALA A 226 17.22 23.81 15.86
CA ALA A 226 17.25 24.88 14.87
C ALA A 226 18.25 24.63 13.73
N VAL A 227 19.43 24.04 14.03
CA VAL A 227 20.41 23.64 13.01
C VAL A 227 19.87 22.50 12.16
N VAL A 228 19.27 21.47 12.77
CA VAL A 228 18.64 20.34 12.07
C VAL A 228 17.52 20.83 11.14
N ASP A 229 16.65 21.70 11.63
CA ASP A 229 15.55 22.26 10.84
C ASP A 229 16.04 23.11 9.67
N ALA A 230 17.05 23.95 9.90
CA ALA A 230 17.66 24.77 8.87
C ALA A 230 18.39 23.94 7.81
N TYR A 231 19.11 22.89 8.22
CA TYR A 231 19.78 21.97 7.31
C TYR A 231 18.76 21.20 6.47
N ASN A 232 17.75 20.61 7.09
CA ASN A 232 16.71 19.89 6.37
C ASN A 232 15.94 20.79 5.40
N ALA A 233 15.71 22.06 5.76
CA ALA A 233 15.07 23.03 4.88
C ALA A 233 15.97 23.42 3.69
N LEU A 234 17.29 23.46 3.88
CA LEU A 234 18.26 23.67 2.81
C LEU A 234 18.35 22.45 1.89
N GLU A 235 18.53 21.26 2.46
CA GLU A 235 18.64 19.98 1.76
C GLU A 235 17.41 19.72 0.87
N ASN A 236 16.20 20.00 1.36
CA ASN A 236 14.98 19.86 0.56
C ASN A 236 15.00 20.72 -0.72
N ILE A 237 15.52 21.95 -0.65
CA ILE A 237 15.65 22.80 -1.84
C ILE A 237 16.74 22.24 -2.76
N TYR A 238 17.85 21.79 -2.20
CA TYR A 238 18.96 21.23 -2.96
C TYR A 238 18.54 19.97 -3.73
N GLU A 239 17.84 19.02 -3.09
CA GLU A 239 17.36 17.78 -3.71
C GLU A 239 16.36 18.00 -4.87
N ARG A 240 15.84 19.23 -5.02
CA ARG A 240 14.89 19.60 -6.08
C ARG A 240 15.52 20.32 -7.26
N ILE A 241 16.81 20.64 -7.22
CA ILE A 241 17.51 21.35 -8.30
C ILE A 241 18.69 20.55 -8.84
N LEU A 242 19.03 20.80 -10.10
CA LEU A 242 20.23 20.26 -10.75
C LEU A 242 20.30 18.72 -10.76
N ASN A 243 19.16 18.04 -10.70
CA ASN A 243 19.10 16.60 -10.51
C ASN A 243 19.69 15.78 -11.68
N LEU A 244 19.47 16.22 -12.93
CA LEU A 244 20.13 15.64 -14.11
C LEU A 244 21.62 15.98 -14.11
N THR A 245 22.00 17.19 -13.70
CA THR A 245 23.41 17.58 -13.58
C THR A 245 24.15 16.77 -12.50
N LYS A 246 23.53 16.50 -11.34
CA LYS A 246 24.05 15.59 -10.31
C LYS A 246 24.21 14.18 -10.88
N LEU A 247 23.18 13.67 -11.56
CA LEU A 247 23.19 12.33 -12.15
C LEU A 247 24.33 12.18 -13.18
N LYS A 248 24.53 13.20 -14.03
CA LYS A 248 25.66 13.28 -14.96
C LYS A 248 27.00 13.23 -14.24
N ILE A 249 27.21 14.05 -13.21
CA ILE A 249 28.46 14.10 -12.45
C ILE A 249 28.76 12.74 -11.81
N LYS A 250 27.76 12.10 -11.18
CA LYS A 250 27.93 10.78 -10.57
C LYS A 250 28.17 9.67 -11.59
N ALA A 251 27.58 9.75 -12.78
CA ALA A 251 27.87 8.82 -13.87
C ALA A 251 29.32 8.96 -14.34
N ASN A 252 29.82 10.19 -14.46
CA ASN A 252 31.21 10.45 -14.81
C ASN A 252 32.20 10.01 -13.70
N GLU A 253 31.88 10.22 -12.42
CA GLU A 253 32.67 9.70 -11.30
C GLU A 253 32.79 8.16 -11.36
N LEU A 254 31.69 7.47 -11.65
CA LEU A 254 31.67 6.01 -11.81
C LEU A 254 32.51 5.57 -13.03
N ASN A 255 32.37 6.26 -14.17
CA ASN A 255 33.16 6.02 -15.38
C ASN A 255 34.66 6.19 -15.13
N THR A 256 35.05 7.26 -14.43
CA THR A 256 36.45 7.58 -14.12
C THR A 256 37.07 6.56 -13.17
N GLN A 257 36.29 6.07 -12.19
CA GLN A 257 36.75 5.09 -11.21
C GLN A 257 36.84 3.66 -11.78
N ALA A 258 36.07 3.35 -12.82
CA ALA A 258 36.06 2.04 -13.49
C ALA A 258 37.27 1.85 -14.42
N THR A 259 38.49 1.93 -13.87
CA THR A 259 39.74 1.82 -14.65
C THR A 259 40.19 0.39 -14.93
N ASP A 260 39.73 -0.58 -14.14
CA ASP A 260 40.07 -1.99 -14.30
C ASP A 260 39.49 -2.54 -15.62
N PRO A 261 40.26 -3.25 -16.46
CA PRO A 261 39.76 -3.88 -17.68
C PRO A 261 38.53 -4.77 -17.44
N LYS A 262 38.39 -5.35 -16.25
CA LYS A 262 37.23 -6.17 -15.85
C LYS A 262 35.96 -5.35 -15.57
N LEU A 263 36.05 -4.03 -15.55
CA LEU A 263 34.94 -3.08 -15.37
C LEU A 263 34.56 -2.38 -16.68
N SER A 264 35.06 -2.84 -17.84
CA SER A 264 34.83 -2.21 -19.15
C SER A 264 33.35 -2.00 -19.47
N ASP A 265 32.51 -2.98 -19.14
CA ASP A 265 31.07 -2.95 -19.41
C ASP A 265 30.37 -1.90 -18.52
N LEU A 266 30.76 -1.83 -17.25
CA LEU A 266 30.26 -0.81 -16.32
C LEU A 266 30.70 0.59 -16.76
N LYS A 267 31.96 0.72 -17.18
CA LYS A 267 32.54 1.97 -17.68
C LYS A 267 31.80 2.46 -18.92
N ALA A 268 31.58 1.59 -19.90
CA ALA A 268 30.86 1.91 -21.12
C ALA A 268 29.41 2.32 -20.83
N ALA A 269 28.71 1.59 -19.95
CA ALA A 269 27.36 1.92 -19.55
C ALA A 269 27.28 3.27 -18.81
N ALA A 270 28.22 3.56 -17.92
CA ALA A 270 28.28 4.82 -17.18
C ALA A 270 28.60 6.02 -18.10
N SER A 271 29.52 5.85 -19.06
CA SER A 271 29.84 6.87 -20.06
C SER A 271 28.66 7.17 -20.99
N GLN A 272 27.89 6.14 -21.37
CA GLN A 272 26.69 6.33 -22.18
C GLN A 272 25.58 7.00 -21.38
N LEU A 273 25.39 6.62 -20.11
CA LEU A 273 24.45 7.27 -19.20
C LEU A 273 24.77 8.76 -19.06
N GLU A 274 26.04 9.13 -18.87
CA GLU A 274 26.46 10.54 -18.81
C GLU A 274 26.02 11.33 -20.06
N THR A 275 26.26 10.74 -21.24
CA THR A 275 25.91 11.35 -22.54
C THR A 275 24.41 11.50 -22.70
N ASP A 276 23.64 10.47 -22.36
CA ASP A 276 22.19 10.44 -22.53
C ASP A 276 21.51 11.41 -21.54
N VAL A 277 22.03 11.50 -20.30
CA VAL A 277 21.56 12.49 -19.30
C VAL A 277 21.83 13.91 -19.77
N LYS A 278 23.03 14.19 -20.29
CA LYS A 278 23.35 15.50 -20.86
C LYS A 278 22.42 15.86 -22.02
N THR A 279 22.15 14.89 -22.90
CA THR A 279 21.27 15.10 -24.05
C THR A 279 19.83 15.38 -23.61
N LEU A 280 19.31 14.62 -22.64
CA LEU A 280 17.97 14.86 -22.07
C LEU A 280 17.86 16.25 -21.44
N ARG A 281 18.90 16.66 -20.71
CA ARG A 281 18.99 17.95 -20.03
C ARG A 281 19.01 19.10 -21.04
N ASP A 282 19.89 19.03 -22.05
CA ASP A 282 20.23 20.16 -22.91
C ASP A 282 19.35 20.26 -24.17
N THR A 283 18.83 19.14 -24.69
CA THR A 283 18.11 19.10 -25.97
C THR A 283 16.60 19.00 -25.76
N PRO A 284 15.76 19.88 -26.37
CA PRO A 284 14.31 19.75 -26.33
C PRO A 284 13.82 18.47 -27.04
N GLY A 285 12.85 17.75 -26.46
CA GLY A 285 12.19 16.61 -27.11
C GLY A 285 12.94 15.27 -27.08
N THR A 286 14.07 15.15 -26.37
CA THR A 286 14.78 13.87 -26.19
C THR A 286 14.04 12.94 -25.22
N ASP A 287 14.03 11.64 -25.52
CA ASP A 287 13.29 10.61 -24.78
C ASP A 287 13.98 10.25 -23.45
N ALA A 288 13.35 10.57 -22.32
CA ALA A 288 13.81 10.20 -20.98
C ALA A 288 13.84 8.68 -20.75
N GLN A 289 13.16 7.89 -21.59
CA GLN A 289 13.25 6.43 -21.60
C GLN A 289 14.68 5.94 -21.86
N THR A 290 15.45 6.65 -22.70
CA THR A 290 16.83 6.30 -23.00
C THR A 290 17.70 6.37 -21.74
N VAL A 291 17.56 7.44 -20.95
CA VAL A 291 18.28 7.61 -19.68
C VAL A 291 17.95 6.50 -18.69
N LYS A 292 16.66 6.15 -18.56
CA LYS A 292 16.23 5.01 -17.73
C LYS A 292 16.89 3.71 -18.18
N SER A 293 16.83 3.40 -19.48
CA SER A 293 17.38 2.16 -20.03
C SER A 293 18.90 2.05 -19.82
N GLN A 294 19.65 3.15 -19.96
CA GLN A 294 21.09 3.10 -19.67
C GLN A 294 21.37 2.94 -18.19
N PHE A 295 20.59 3.56 -17.31
CA PHE A 295 20.75 3.39 -15.88
C PHE A 295 20.52 1.92 -15.47
N GLU A 296 19.50 1.26 -16.01
CA GLU A 296 19.26 -0.18 -15.81
C GLU A 296 20.42 -1.05 -16.30
N LYS A 297 21.09 -0.65 -17.40
CA LYS A 297 22.31 -1.32 -17.87
C LYS A 297 23.49 -1.09 -16.93
N VAL A 298 23.65 0.11 -16.35
CA VAL A 298 24.66 0.37 -15.32
C VAL A 298 24.44 -0.52 -14.10
N GLN A 299 23.19 -0.63 -13.62
CA GLN A 299 22.83 -1.52 -12.53
C GLN A 299 23.12 -2.99 -12.88
N SER A 300 22.69 -3.43 -14.06
CA SER A 300 22.92 -4.80 -14.54
C SER A 300 24.41 -5.13 -14.64
N ALA A 301 25.23 -4.20 -15.15
CA ALA A 301 26.67 -4.35 -15.24
C ALA A 301 27.32 -4.44 -13.85
N TYR A 302 26.88 -3.60 -12.90
CA TYR A 302 27.38 -3.63 -11.53
C TYR A 302 27.03 -4.94 -10.81
N TYR A 303 25.79 -5.43 -10.92
CA TYR A 303 25.37 -6.66 -10.24
C TYR A 303 26.04 -7.93 -10.77
N LYS A 304 26.48 -7.93 -12.04
CA LYS A 304 27.27 -9.02 -12.65
C LYS A 304 28.72 -9.10 -12.16
N LEU A 305 29.22 -8.07 -11.47
CA LEU A 305 30.59 -8.08 -10.96
C LEU A 305 30.78 -9.07 -9.80
N THR A 306 32.01 -9.57 -9.68
CA THR A 306 32.47 -10.32 -8.50
C THR A 306 32.60 -9.39 -7.28
N ASP A 307 32.51 -9.94 -6.06
CA ASP A 307 32.50 -9.15 -4.82
C ASP A 307 33.74 -8.24 -4.66
N ASP A 308 34.91 -8.72 -5.09
CA ASP A 308 36.14 -7.92 -5.05
C ASP A 308 36.11 -6.72 -6.00
N ASN A 309 35.47 -6.86 -7.16
CA ASN A 309 35.31 -5.78 -8.12
C ASN A 309 34.19 -4.81 -7.71
N LYS A 310 33.12 -5.32 -7.07
CA LYS A 310 32.06 -4.47 -6.50
C LYS A 310 32.62 -3.53 -5.44
N LYS A 311 33.45 -4.01 -4.52
CA LYS A 311 34.06 -3.18 -3.46
C LYS A 311 34.80 -1.95 -4.01
N LYS A 312 35.46 -2.08 -5.16
CA LYS A 312 36.22 -0.97 -5.80
C LYS A 312 35.37 0.20 -6.28
N VAL A 313 34.10 -0.05 -6.63
CA VAL A 313 33.20 0.95 -7.25
C VAL A 313 31.87 1.13 -6.52
N SER A 314 31.64 0.37 -5.44
CA SER A 314 30.40 0.37 -4.66
C SER A 314 30.02 1.76 -4.13
N GLY A 315 31.00 2.55 -3.67
CA GLY A 315 30.76 3.91 -3.20
C GLY A 315 30.18 4.82 -4.30
N GLN A 316 30.80 4.81 -5.49
CA GLN A 316 30.37 5.60 -6.65
C GLN A 316 29.04 5.10 -7.21
N PHE A 317 28.85 3.78 -7.28
CA PHE A 317 27.59 3.19 -7.72
C PHE A 317 26.45 3.53 -6.76
N ASN A 318 26.67 3.42 -5.45
CA ASN A 318 25.66 3.77 -4.45
C ASN A 318 25.33 5.27 -4.52
N ALA A 319 26.33 6.15 -4.64
CA ALA A 319 26.11 7.58 -4.81
C ALA A 319 25.29 7.90 -6.08
N LEU A 320 25.59 7.24 -7.21
CA LEU A 320 24.82 7.35 -8.44
C LEU A 320 23.38 6.85 -8.26
N ASN A 321 23.21 5.70 -7.60
CA ASN A 321 21.91 5.08 -7.34
C ASN A 321 21.05 5.95 -6.42
N THR A 322 21.65 6.55 -5.38
CA THR A 322 20.98 7.48 -4.48
C THR A 322 20.44 8.70 -5.23
N VAL A 323 21.26 9.34 -6.07
CA VAL A 323 20.82 10.48 -6.89
C VAL A 323 19.66 10.05 -7.79
N TYR A 324 19.79 8.92 -8.49
CA TYR A 324 18.72 8.43 -9.37
C TYR A 324 17.42 8.12 -8.62
N SER A 325 17.50 7.52 -7.43
CA SER A 325 16.30 7.23 -6.61
C SER A 325 15.63 8.50 -6.09
N HIS A 326 16.38 9.55 -5.78
CA HIS A 326 15.85 10.82 -5.28
C HIS A 326 15.18 11.68 -6.36
N ILE A 327 15.42 11.42 -7.65
CA ILE A 327 14.73 12.14 -8.75
C ILE A 327 13.20 12.00 -8.67
N GLY A 328 12.68 10.99 -7.95
CA GLY A 328 11.26 10.67 -7.77
C GLY A 328 10.37 11.65 -7.00
N PHE A 329 10.87 12.76 -6.44
CA PHE A 329 10.07 13.69 -5.61
C PHE A 329 8.80 14.26 -6.29
N CYS A 330 8.72 14.31 -7.63
CA CYS A 330 7.53 14.76 -8.36
C CYS A 330 6.38 13.72 -8.44
N TYR A 331 6.66 12.44 -8.14
CA TYR A 331 5.66 11.36 -8.22
C TYR A 331 4.59 11.47 -7.11
N LYS A 332 4.94 12.01 -5.93
CA LYS A 332 3.99 12.22 -4.83
C LYS A 332 2.82 13.13 -5.24
N THR A 333 3.08 14.18 -6.03
CA THR A 333 2.05 15.09 -6.55
C THR A 333 1.07 14.39 -7.49
N VAL A 334 1.58 13.59 -8.43
CA VAL A 334 0.70 12.86 -9.37
C VAL A 334 -0.14 11.85 -8.62
N LYS A 335 0.49 11.05 -7.73
CA LYS A 335 -0.20 10.07 -6.88
C LYS A 335 -1.26 10.73 -5.99
N PHE A 336 -0.99 11.92 -5.47
CA PHE A 336 -1.96 12.68 -4.70
C PHE A 336 -3.24 12.98 -5.48
N TRP A 337 -3.09 13.53 -6.70
CA TRP A 337 -4.26 13.89 -7.51
C TRP A 337 -4.94 12.69 -8.18
N SER A 338 -4.20 11.64 -8.55
CA SER A 338 -4.74 10.48 -9.29
C SER A 338 -5.27 9.36 -8.41
N ILE A 339 -4.75 9.18 -7.19
CA ILE A 339 -5.18 8.11 -6.28
C ILE A 339 -5.74 8.70 -4.98
N ILE A 340 -5.00 9.57 -4.29
CA ILE A 340 -5.35 10.00 -2.92
C ILE A 340 -6.65 10.82 -2.93
N VAL A 341 -6.76 11.82 -3.79
CA VAL A 341 -7.98 12.65 -3.90
C VAL A 341 -9.19 11.80 -4.31
N PRO A 342 -9.12 10.96 -5.36
CA PRO A 342 -10.20 10.02 -5.68
C PRO A 342 -10.54 9.07 -4.52
N SER A 343 -9.55 8.59 -3.77
CA SER A 343 -9.75 7.72 -2.60
C SER A 343 -10.52 8.44 -1.48
N ILE A 344 -10.20 9.71 -1.21
CA ILE A 344 -10.96 10.53 -0.26
C ILE A 344 -12.41 10.68 -0.74
N VAL A 345 -12.60 11.01 -2.02
CA VAL A 345 -13.94 11.14 -2.61
C VAL A 345 -14.72 9.84 -2.49
N THR A 346 -14.11 8.68 -2.77
CA THR A 346 -14.81 7.38 -2.69
C THR A 346 -15.16 6.98 -1.26
N GLN A 347 -14.38 7.37 -0.26
CA GLN A 347 -14.75 7.18 1.15
C GLN A 347 -15.97 8.03 1.54
N TRP A 348 -16.04 9.27 1.07
CA TRP A 348 -17.22 10.12 1.27
C TRP A 348 -18.44 9.63 0.49
N LEU A 349 -18.25 9.09 -0.72
CA LEU A 349 -19.31 8.43 -1.47
C LEU A 349 -19.83 7.19 -0.74
N ASN A 350 -18.96 6.40 -0.10
CA ASN A 350 -19.37 5.24 0.71
C ASN A 350 -20.27 5.69 1.89
N PHE A 351 -19.90 6.76 2.58
CA PHE A 351 -20.76 7.38 3.60
C PHE A 351 -22.12 7.83 3.01
N ALA A 352 -22.08 8.55 1.88
CA ALA A 352 -23.29 9.04 1.21
C ALA A 352 -24.21 7.89 0.76
N THR A 353 -23.67 6.74 0.33
CA THR A 353 -24.47 5.58 -0.03
C THR A 353 -25.25 5.02 1.16
N TYR A 354 -24.68 5.00 2.38
CA TYR A 354 -25.42 4.57 3.57
C TYR A 354 -26.52 5.55 3.97
N VAL A 355 -26.27 6.86 3.87
CA VAL A 355 -27.31 7.88 4.10
C VAL A 355 -28.45 7.73 3.09
N LEU A 356 -28.11 7.48 1.83
CA LEU A 356 -29.10 7.29 0.77
C LEU A 356 -29.89 5.98 0.98
N LEU A 357 -29.23 4.90 1.41
CA LEU A 357 -29.90 3.65 1.81
C LEU A 357 -30.90 3.88 2.94
N LEU A 358 -30.54 4.65 3.99
CA LEU A 358 -31.46 5.01 5.07
C LEU A 358 -32.69 5.76 4.53
N VAL A 359 -32.45 6.75 3.69
CA VAL A 359 -33.51 7.57 3.07
C VAL A 359 -34.46 6.70 2.25
N VAL A 360 -33.94 5.84 1.38
CA VAL A 360 -34.75 4.96 0.52
C VAL A 360 -35.50 3.92 1.33
N TYR A 361 -34.92 3.44 2.44
CA TYR A 361 -35.58 2.51 3.36
C TYR A 361 -36.77 3.17 4.09
N LEU A 362 -36.62 4.43 4.51
CA LEU A 362 -37.66 5.19 5.20
C LEU A 362 -38.73 5.77 4.26
N MET A 363 -38.38 6.08 3.00
CA MET A 363 -39.30 6.64 2.01
C MET A 363 -40.22 5.58 1.35
N GLY A 364 -41.42 5.99 0.93
CA GLY A 364 -42.29 5.18 0.06
C GLY A 364 -43.57 4.59 0.69
N GLY A 365 -44.10 5.18 1.76
CA GLY A 365 -45.41 4.80 2.32
C GLY A 365 -45.44 3.33 2.78
N GLU A 366 -46.54 2.60 2.63
CA GLU A 366 -46.64 1.21 3.09
C GLU A 366 -45.90 0.17 2.23
N SER A 367 -45.63 0.45 0.95
CA SER A 367 -45.09 -0.53 -0.01
C SER A 367 -43.61 -0.33 -0.35
N GLY A 368 -43.02 0.83 -0.08
CA GLY A 368 -41.60 1.12 -0.37
C GLY A 368 -41.26 1.09 -1.87
N HIS A 369 -40.12 1.67 -2.26
CA HIS A 369 -39.64 1.63 -3.64
C HIS A 369 -38.56 0.57 -3.84
N LEU A 370 -38.97 -0.69 -4.05
CA LEU A 370 -38.09 -1.84 -4.24
C LEU A 370 -37.03 -1.61 -5.35
N THR A 371 -37.46 -1.06 -6.48
CA THR A 371 -36.58 -0.78 -7.63
C THR A 371 -35.51 0.25 -7.28
N LEU A 372 -35.88 1.31 -6.56
CA LEU A 372 -34.93 2.33 -6.13
C LEU A 372 -33.93 1.73 -5.14
N PHE A 373 -34.40 0.91 -4.20
CA PHE A 373 -33.54 0.19 -3.25
C PHE A 373 -32.53 -0.70 -3.97
N TYR A 374 -32.95 -1.44 -4.99
CA TYR A 374 -32.06 -2.24 -5.85
C TYR A 374 -30.99 -1.39 -6.55
N PHE A 375 -31.36 -0.27 -7.18
CA PHE A 375 -30.40 0.62 -7.85
C PHE A 375 -29.37 1.20 -6.89
N VAL A 376 -29.77 1.52 -5.66
CA VAL A 376 -28.85 2.05 -4.65
C VAL A 376 -27.82 1.00 -4.21
N ILE A 377 -28.25 -0.27 -4.03
CA ILE A 377 -27.31 -1.36 -3.76
C ILE A 377 -26.35 -1.55 -4.94
N ALA A 378 -26.84 -1.52 -6.19
CA ALA A 378 -25.97 -1.61 -7.36
C ALA A 378 -24.92 -0.47 -7.40
N ILE A 379 -25.34 0.77 -7.14
CA ILE A 379 -24.43 1.94 -7.05
C ILE A 379 -23.42 1.75 -5.91
N SER A 380 -23.84 1.24 -4.75
CA SER A 380 -22.91 0.95 -3.65
C SER A 380 -21.86 -0.10 -4.03
N GLY A 381 -22.20 -1.09 -4.88
CA GLY A 381 -21.25 -2.06 -5.41
C GLY A 381 -20.16 -1.42 -6.28
N VAL A 382 -20.53 -0.42 -7.10
CA VAL A 382 -19.58 0.37 -7.89
C VAL A 382 -18.65 1.20 -7.00
N VAL A 383 -19.22 1.89 -6.00
CA VAL A 383 -18.44 2.69 -5.05
C VAL A 383 -17.48 1.81 -4.26
N PHE A 384 -17.95 0.64 -3.82
CA PHE A 384 -17.17 -0.36 -3.10
C PHE A 384 -15.97 -0.85 -3.91
N GLY A 385 -16.15 -1.23 -5.19
CA GLY A 385 -15.06 -1.76 -6.01
C GLY A 385 -13.97 -0.73 -6.35
N ILE A 386 -14.35 0.52 -6.63
CA ILE A 386 -13.36 1.61 -6.80
C ILE A 386 -12.65 1.92 -5.47
N ASN A 387 -13.39 1.98 -4.36
CA ASN A 387 -12.78 2.29 -3.06
C ASN A 387 -11.73 1.24 -2.65
N MET A 388 -12.01 -0.06 -2.90
CA MET A 388 -11.09 -1.15 -2.58
C MET A 388 -9.76 -0.99 -3.31
N THR A 389 -9.86 -0.75 -4.62
CA THR A 389 -8.69 -0.69 -5.49
C THR A 389 -7.85 0.53 -5.19
N LEU A 390 -8.48 1.70 -5.06
CA LEU A 390 -7.78 2.92 -4.69
C LEU A 390 -7.08 2.78 -3.33
N LEU A 391 -7.74 2.22 -2.31
CA LEU A 391 -7.14 2.02 -0.98
C LEU A 391 -5.86 1.17 -1.05
N TYR A 392 -5.88 0.11 -1.84
CA TYR A 392 -4.71 -0.76 -2.04
C TYR A 392 -3.61 -0.05 -2.82
N SER A 393 -3.96 0.83 -3.77
CA SER A 393 -3.02 1.67 -4.52
C SER A 393 -2.41 2.81 -3.70
N VAL A 394 -3.10 3.28 -2.65
CA VAL A 394 -2.60 4.37 -1.78
C VAL A 394 -1.30 3.94 -1.09
N ASP A 395 -1.34 2.85 -0.34
CA ASP A 395 -0.15 2.32 0.34
C ASP A 395 -0.33 0.83 0.64
N PHE A 396 0.44 0.00 -0.06
CA PHE A 396 0.39 -1.44 0.12
C PHE A 396 0.96 -1.89 1.47
N TYR A 397 1.79 -1.08 2.14
CA TYR A 397 2.36 -1.46 3.44
C TYR A 397 1.30 -1.60 4.53
N TYR A 398 0.16 -0.91 4.41
CA TYR A 398 -0.92 -0.95 5.39
C TYR A 398 -2.03 -1.96 5.07
N ILE A 399 -1.95 -2.68 3.94
CA ILE A 399 -2.96 -3.68 3.54
C ILE A 399 -3.23 -4.71 4.66
N PRO A 400 -2.22 -5.30 5.33
CA PRO A 400 -2.51 -6.27 6.41
C PRO A 400 -3.29 -5.67 7.58
N VAL A 401 -3.10 -4.39 7.87
CA VAL A 401 -3.86 -3.68 8.91
C VAL A 401 -5.30 -3.43 8.45
N TYR A 402 -5.49 -3.12 7.17
CA TYR A 402 -6.82 -3.00 6.59
C TYR A 402 -7.60 -4.33 6.65
N ILE A 403 -6.94 -5.46 6.34
CA ILE A 403 -7.56 -6.80 6.41
C ILE A 403 -7.99 -7.15 7.85
N VAL A 404 -7.27 -6.65 8.86
CA VAL A 404 -7.72 -6.75 10.26
C VAL A 404 -9.04 -6.01 10.48
N GLY A 405 -9.16 -4.77 9.97
CA GLY A 405 -10.40 -4.00 10.04
C GLY A 405 -11.57 -4.71 9.37
N GLU A 406 -11.36 -5.23 8.16
CA GLU A 406 -12.34 -5.99 7.38
C GLU A 406 -12.86 -7.21 8.16
N ASN A 407 -11.96 -8.00 8.75
CA ASN A 407 -12.31 -9.23 9.48
C ASN A 407 -12.80 -9.01 10.92
N THR A 408 -12.64 -7.80 11.47
CA THR A 408 -13.17 -7.45 12.80
C THR A 408 -14.65 -7.08 12.74
N PHE A 409 -15.14 -6.65 11.57
CA PHE A 409 -16.52 -6.24 11.38
C PHE A 409 -17.57 -7.29 11.80
N PRO A 410 -17.45 -8.58 11.44
CA PRO A 410 -18.23 -9.70 11.97
C PRO A 410 -18.60 -9.59 13.45
N ILE A 411 -17.59 -9.41 14.29
CA ILE A 411 -17.71 -9.38 15.75
C ILE A 411 -18.42 -8.12 16.21
N ILE A 412 -18.10 -6.97 15.60
CA ILE A 412 -18.72 -5.68 15.97
C ILE A 412 -20.22 -5.72 15.70
N THR A 413 -20.67 -6.19 14.53
CA THR A 413 -22.13 -6.27 14.28
C THR A 413 -22.80 -7.27 15.21
N SER A 414 -22.17 -8.43 15.49
CA SER A 414 -22.73 -9.41 16.44
C SER A 414 -22.88 -8.83 17.84
N PHE A 415 -21.92 -7.99 18.26
CA PHE A 415 -22.00 -7.26 19.52
C PHE A 415 -23.12 -6.22 19.52
N VAL A 416 -23.28 -5.45 18.42
CA VAL A 416 -24.39 -4.49 18.26
C VAL A 416 -25.74 -5.20 18.29
N HIS A 417 -25.90 -6.32 17.58
CA HIS A 417 -27.12 -7.13 17.59
C HIS A 417 -27.45 -7.66 18.98
N TYR A 418 -26.44 -8.11 19.72
CA TYR A 418 -26.61 -8.54 21.11
C TYR A 418 -27.15 -7.41 22.00
N LEU A 419 -26.55 -6.22 21.92
CA LEU A 419 -27.01 -5.04 22.66
C LEU A 419 -28.42 -4.60 22.25
N SER A 420 -28.70 -4.53 20.95
CA SER A 420 -30.01 -4.17 20.41
C SER A 420 -31.09 -5.17 20.84
N THR A 421 -30.77 -6.46 20.90
CA THR A 421 -31.71 -7.50 21.36
C THR A 421 -32.02 -7.38 22.85
N ILE A 422 -31.04 -6.99 23.69
CA ILE A 422 -31.29 -6.73 25.11
C ILE A 422 -32.22 -5.53 25.30
N MET A 423 -31.98 -4.45 24.57
CA MET A 423 -32.74 -3.20 24.72
C MET A 423 -34.15 -3.28 24.11
N PHE A 424 -34.29 -3.95 22.97
CA PHE A 424 -35.51 -3.93 22.16
C PHE A 424 -36.10 -5.31 21.87
N GLY A 425 -35.62 -6.37 22.51
CA GLY A 425 -36.06 -7.75 22.27
C GLY A 425 -37.50 -8.06 22.68
N ASN A 426 -38.19 -7.15 23.38
CA ASN A 426 -39.59 -7.32 23.72
C ASN A 426 -40.50 -7.02 22.52
N ARG A 427 -40.74 -8.05 21.69
CA ARG A 427 -41.59 -8.03 20.48
C ARG A 427 -43.04 -7.58 20.71
N ARG A 428 -43.53 -7.54 21.96
CA ARG A 428 -44.88 -7.03 22.28
C ARG A 428 -44.95 -5.51 22.36
N LYS A 429 -43.82 -4.83 22.55
CA LYS A 429 -43.76 -3.37 22.74
C LYS A 429 -43.09 -2.64 21.58
N TYR A 430 -42.15 -3.31 20.91
CA TYR A 430 -41.39 -2.74 19.80
C TYR A 430 -41.48 -3.64 18.57
N ASN A 431 -41.44 -3.02 17.39
CA ASN A 431 -41.19 -3.72 16.15
C ASN A 431 -39.68 -4.01 16.06
N SER A 432 -39.21 -4.95 16.90
CA SER A 432 -37.79 -5.27 17.12
C SER A 432 -37.02 -5.53 15.82
N ASP A 433 -37.74 -6.10 14.85
CA ASP A 433 -37.27 -6.51 13.54
C ASP A 433 -36.96 -5.29 12.63
N PHE A 434 -37.85 -4.30 12.60
CA PHE A 434 -37.61 -3.02 11.90
C PHE A 434 -36.50 -2.19 12.57
N LEU A 435 -36.51 -2.16 13.91
CA LEU A 435 -35.58 -1.35 14.69
C LEU A 435 -34.13 -1.88 14.61
N LEU A 436 -33.93 -3.19 14.52
CA LEU A 436 -32.60 -3.80 14.36
C LEU A 436 -31.90 -3.33 13.07
N VAL A 437 -32.63 -3.29 11.95
CA VAL A 437 -32.08 -2.82 10.67
C VAL A 437 -31.82 -1.33 10.69
N GLU A 438 -32.71 -0.55 11.29
CA GLU A 438 -32.50 0.88 11.46
C GLU A 438 -31.21 1.16 12.26
N ILE A 439 -31.00 0.43 13.37
CA ILE A 439 -29.77 0.54 14.18
C ILE A 439 -28.53 0.13 13.38
N ASP A 440 -28.59 -0.95 12.59
CA ASP A 440 -27.46 -1.38 11.74
C ASP A 440 -27.09 -0.31 10.71
N ILE A 441 -28.07 0.31 10.06
CA ILE A 441 -27.84 1.40 9.10
C ILE A 441 -27.24 2.63 9.81
N TRP A 442 -27.74 2.99 11.00
CA TRP A 442 -27.16 4.09 11.79
C TRP A 442 -25.72 3.83 12.21
N VAL A 443 -25.41 2.62 12.68
CA VAL A 443 -24.04 2.23 13.02
C VAL A 443 -23.15 2.26 11.78
N ALA A 444 -23.66 1.83 10.61
CA ALA A 444 -22.94 1.92 9.34
C ALA A 444 -22.58 3.36 8.96
N ILE A 445 -23.56 4.28 9.09
CA ILE A 445 -23.38 5.71 8.83
C ILE A 445 -22.32 6.30 9.77
N LEU A 446 -22.37 5.95 11.07
CA LEU A 446 -21.39 6.45 12.04
C LEU A 446 -19.98 5.95 11.75
N ILE A 447 -19.81 4.65 11.51
CA ILE A 447 -18.49 4.06 11.22
C ILE A 447 -17.93 4.63 9.91
N SER A 448 -18.74 4.71 8.85
CA SER A 448 -18.31 5.25 7.55
C SER A 448 -17.99 6.75 7.61
N LEU A 449 -18.72 7.54 8.41
CA LEU A 449 -18.40 8.94 8.65
C LEU A 449 -17.04 9.11 9.34
N VAL A 450 -16.81 8.36 10.43
CA VAL A 450 -15.54 8.41 11.16
C VAL A 450 -14.40 7.94 10.26
N ALA A 451 -14.61 6.87 9.47
CA ALA A 451 -13.63 6.40 8.50
C ALA A 451 -13.30 7.48 7.46
N ALA A 452 -14.31 8.14 6.87
CA ALA A 452 -14.10 9.19 5.87
C ALA A 452 -13.38 10.42 6.44
N VAL A 453 -13.72 10.85 7.66
CA VAL A 453 -13.05 11.97 8.35
C VAL A 453 -11.61 11.62 8.68
N VAL A 454 -11.36 10.46 9.29
CA VAL A 454 -10.00 10.03 9.66
C VAL A 454 -9.14 9.81 8.42
N TRP A 455 -9.70 9.29 7.32
CA TRP A 455 -9.00 9.15 6.04
C TRP A 455 -8.64 10.51 5.44
N THR A 456 -9.59 11.46 5.45
CA THR A 456 -9.40 12.83 4.96
C THR A 456 -8.33 13.56 5.76
N VAL A 457 -8.42 13.54 7.09
CA VAL A 457 -7.44 14.15 7.99
C VAL A 457 -6.09 13.46 7.83
N GLY A 458 -6.08 12.13 7.72
CA GLY A 458 -4.90 11.33 7.41
C GLY A 458 -4.10 11.92 6.26
N TYR A 459 -4.71 12.11 5.09
CA TYR A 459 -3.96 12.53 3.92
C TYR A 459 -3.87 14.05 3.69
N LEU A 460 -4.78 14.86 4.25
CA LEU A 460 -4.76 16.32 4.05
C LEU A 460 -3.95 17.09 5.11
N ILE A 461 -3.61 16.49 6.26
CA ILE A 461 -2.87 17.18 7.32
C ILE A 461 -1.46 17.63 6.89
N GLU A 462 -0.91 17.03 5.83
CA GLU A 462 0.38 17.38 5.25
C GLU A 462 0.26 18.29 4.01
N GLY A 463 -0.97 18.59 3.58
CA GLY A 463 -1.25 19.40 2.38
C GLY A 463 -0.90 20.89 2.51
N THR A 464 -0.44 21.34 3.69
CA THR A 464 0.07 22.70 3.90
C THR A 464 1.56 22.85 3.59
N ASN A 465 2.30 21.74 3.46
CA ASN A 465 3.70 21.72 3.01
C ASN A 465 3.75 21.55 1.49
N ASP A 466 4.83 22.00 0.84
CA ASP A 466 5.06 21.74 -0.59
C ASP A 466 4.78 20.25 -0.89
N ILE A 467 3.93 19.96 -1.88
CA ILE A 467 3.35 18.62 -2.20
C ILE A 467 4.40 17.48 -2.30
N GLY A 468 5.68 17.80 -2.47
CA GLY A 468 6.79 16.83 -2.40
C GLY A 468 7.18 16.33 -0.99
N ASP A 469 6.72 16.97 0.09
CA ASP A 469 7.09 16.69 1.50
C ASP A 469 6.02 15.90 2.27
N MET A 470 5.00 15.35 1.58
CA MET A 470 3.99 14.50 2.22
C MET A 470 4.62 13.14 2.60
N LYS A 471 4.61 12.81 3.88
CA LYS A 471 5.15 11.57 4.46
C LYS A 471 4.13 10.46 4.48
N HIS A 472 2.84 10.79 4.51
CA HIS A 472 1.75 9.82 4.44
C HIS A 472 1.58 9.21 3.05
N ILE A 473 2.25 9.77 2.03
CA ILE A 473 2.19 9.28 0.66
C ILE A 473 3.55 8.70 0.28
N HIS A 474 3.63 7.38 0.27
CA HIS A 474 4.80 6.71 -0.26
C HIS A 474 4.71 6.53 -1.78
N ALA A 475 5.79 6.89 -2.44
CA ALA A 475 5.92 6.95 -3.87
C ALA A 475 6.78 5.74 -4.33
N TYR A 476 6.17 4.55 -4.43
CA TYR A 476 6.89 3.34 -4.84
C TYR A 476 7.11 3.27 -6.36
N GLY A 477 8.25 2.75 -6.78
CA GLY A 477 8.53 2.54 -8.19
C GLY A 477 7.87 1.28 -8.76
N PHE A 478 7.42 1.34 -10.01
CA PHE A 478 6.92 0.16 -10.71
C PHE A 478 8.06 -0.55 -11.45
N SER A 479 8.39 -1.77 -11.02
CA SER A 479 9.39 -2.62 -11.68
C SER A 479 8.75 -3.47 -12.78
N GLY A 480 7.50 -3.88 -12.58
CA GLY A 480 6.74 -4.69 -13.54
C GLY A 480 7.30 -6.09 -13.78
N SER A 481 8.34 -6.51 -13.04
CA SER A 481 8.97 -7.82 -13.18
C SER A 481 8.41 -8.80 -12.15
N PHE A 482 7.66 -9.79 -12.64
CA PHE A 482 7.22 -10.89 -11.79
C PHE A 482 8.40 -11.81 -11.46
N ASN A 483 8.75 -11.87 -10.18
CA ASN A 483 9.85 -12.71 -9.69
C ASN A 483 9.32 -14.07 -9.24
N GLY A 484 10.06 -15.15 -9.48
CA GLY A 484 9.62 -16.52 -9.11
C GLY A 484 9.27 -16.70 -7.63
N TYR A 485 9.89 -15.91 -6.74
CA TYR A 485 9.60 -15.90 -5.30
C TYR A 485 8.20 -15.36 -4.96
N GLN A 486 7.56 -14.63 -5.87
CA GLN A 486 6.22 -14.08 -5.69
C GLN A 486 5.12 -15.10 -6.04
N LEU A 487 5.46 -16.24 -6.65
CA LEU A 487 4.49 -17.22 -7.13
C LEU A 487 3.69 -17.90 -6.02
N SER A 488 4.35 -18.32 -4.94
CA SER A 488 3.65 -18.94 -3.81
C SER A 488 2.62 -17.98 -3.17
N PRO A 489 2.98 -16.76 -2.73
CA PRO A 489 1.99 -15.85 -2.14
C PRO A 489 0.94 -15.39 -3.16
N PHE A 490 1.28 -15.29 -4.45
CA PHE A 490 0.31 -15.04 -5.52
C PHE A 490 -0.78 -16.14 -5.55
N LEU A 491 -0.36 -17.41 -5.56
CA LEU A 491 -1.29 -18.55 -5.55
C LEU A 491 -2.10 -18.60 -4.26
N MET A 492 -1.51 -18.26 -3.11
CA MET A 492 -2.26 -18.16 -1.85
C MET A 492 -3.41 -17.16 -1.95
N ILE A 493 -3.19 -15.98 -2.55
CA ILE A 493 -4.27 -14.98 -2.75
C ILE A 493 -5.32 -15.51 -3.72
N VAL A 494 -4.92 -16.07 -4.87
CA VAL A 494 -5.86 -16.54 -5.90
C VAL A 494 -6.70 -17.74 -5.42
N VAL A 495 -6.08 -18.74 -4.78
CA VAL A 495 -6.76 -19.92 -4.23
C VAL A 495 -7.55 -19.57 -2.98
N GLY A 496 -7.00 -18.68 -2.15
CA GLY A 496 -7.66 -18.07 -1.00
C GLY A 496 -8.94 -17.39 -1.44
N MET A 497 -8.85 -16.29 -2.18
CA MET A 497 -10.00 -15.48 -2.58
C MET A 497 -10.94 -16.21 -3.54
N GLY A 498 -10.41 -16.90 -4.56
CA GLY A 498 -11.20 -17.41 -5.68
C GLY A 498 -12.13 -18.57 -5.34
N LEU A 499 -11.67 -19.57 -4.58
CA LEU A 499 -12.46 -20.79 -4.36
C LEU A 499 -13.57 -20.64 -3.31
N VAL A 500 -13.51 -19.62 -2.45
CA VAL A 500 -14.35 -19.57 -1.24
C VAL A 500 -15.84 -19.66 -1.57
N PHE A 501 -16.32 -18.86 -2.52
CA PHE A 501 -17.73 -18.81 -2.89
C PHE A 501 -18.20 -19.93 -3.82
N THR A 502 -17.29 -20.77 -4.32
CA THR A 502 -17.68 -21.99 -5.03
C THR A 502 -18.35 -23.00 -4.09
N ILE A 503 -17.89 -23.04 -2.84
CA ILE A 503 -18.30 -24.04 -1.85
C ILE A 503 -19.12 -23.39 -0.73
N TYR A 504 -18.66 -22.26 -0.19
CA TYR A 504 -19.28 -21.61 0.96
C TYR A 504 -20.05 -20.35 0.54
N PRO A 505 -21.26 -20.07 1.03
CA PRO A 505 -22.04 -20.88 1.97
C PRO A 505 -22.90 -21.97 1.28
N GLY A 506 -23.00 -21.93 -0.06
CA GLY A 506 -24.01 -22.66 -0.83
C GLY A 506 -23.97 -24.19 -0.70
N ILE A 507 -22.78 -24.80 -0.86
CA ILE A 507 -22.58 -26.25 -0.73
C ILE A 507 -22.35 -26.63 0.74
N ALA A 508 -21.41 -25.96 1.39
CA ALA A 508 -21.09 -26.16 2.81
C ALA A 508 -21.19 -24.79 3.53
N PRO A 509 -22.03 -24.64 4.56
CA PRO A 509 -22.82 -25.67 5.22
C PRO A 509 -24.14 -26.02 4.50
N GLY A 510 -24.59 -25.23 3.51
CA GLY A 510 -25.98 -25.19 3.04
C GLY A 510 -26.62 -26.50 2.54
N MET A 511 -25.86 -27.42 1.97
CA MET A 511 -26.36 -28.71 1.44
C MET A 511 -25.84 -29.94 2.19
N ILE A 512 -24.74 -29.80 2.94
CA ILE A 512 -24.04 -30.91 3.58
C ILE A 512 -24.36 -31.02 5.07
N VAL A 513 -24.57 -29.88 5.73
CA VAL A 513 -24.77 -29.79 7.19
C VAL A 513 -26.27 -29.75 7.49
N PRO A 514 -26.75 -30.41 8.58
CA PRO A 514 -28.12 -30.24 9.03
C PRO A 514 -28.46 -28.77 9.33
N PHE A 515 -29.66 -28.32 8.93
CA PHE A 515 -30.07 -26.92 8.98
C PHE A 515 -29.85 -26.24 10.35
N TYR A 516 -30.15 -26.91 11.46
CA TYR A 516 -30.00 -26.36 12.82
C TYR A 516 -28.54 -26.10 13.25
N LEU A 517 -27.55 -26.61 12.51
CA LEU A 517 -26.12 -26.39 12.75
C LEU A 517 -25.52 -25.29 11.87
N VAL A 518 -26.21 -24.89 10.79
CA VAL A 518 -25.76 -23.85 9.85
C VAL A 518 -25.47 -22.55 10.61
N ASP A 519 -26.45 -22.05 11.36
CA ASP A 519 -26.32 -20.81 12.14
C ASP A 519 -25.18 -20.88 13.18
N LYS A 520 -24.97 -22.05 13.78
CA LYS A 520 -23.89 -22.26 14.76
C LYS A 520 -22.51 -22.22 14.10
N ILE A 521 -22.37 -22.78 12.91
CA ILE A 521 -21.13 -22.72 12.13
C ILE A 521 -20.83 -21.27 11.76
N GLU A 522 -21.83 -20.55 11.26
CA GLU A 522 -21.67 -19.14 10.93
C GLU A 522 -21.23 -18.31 12.15
N MET A 523 -21.84 -18.52 13.32
CA MET A 523 -21.41 -17.83 14.56
C MET A 523 -19.96 -18.12 14.93
N VAL A 524 -19.50 -19.38 14.80
CA VAL A 524 -18.11 -19.74 15.08
C VAL A 524 -17.17 -19.06 14.09
N LEU A 525 -17.51 -19.06 12.80
CA LEU A 525 -16.71 -18.42 11.76
C LEU A 525 -16.60 -16.91 12.00
N LEU A 526 -17.70 -16.24 12.32
CA LEU A 526 -17.70 -14.80 12.61
C LEU A 526 -16.72 -14.40 13.73
N VAL A 527 -16.44 -15.29 14.68
CA VAL A 527 -15.44 -15.07 15.75
C VAL A 527 -14.05 -15.54 15.33
N ALA A 528 -13.94 -16.65 14.60
CA ALA A 528 -12.67 -17.26 14.27
C ALA A 528 -11.88 -16.51 13.17
N THR A 529 -12.57 -15.79 12.29
CA THR A 529 -11.96 -15.11 11.13
C THR A 529 -11.05 -13.95 11.49
N ILE A 530 -11.22 -13.35 12.68
CA ILE A 530 -10.36 -12.26 13.14
C ILE A 530 -8.93 -12.71 13.47
N PHE A 531 -8.74 -13.97 13.88
CA PHE A 531 -7.46 -14.42 14.44
C PHE A 531 -6.32 -14.39 13.43
N PRO A 532 -6.44 -14.96 12.20
CA PRO A 532 -5.32 -14.97 11.28
C PRO A 532 -4.81 -13.56 10.91
N PRO A 533 -5.64 -12.60 10.49
CA PRO A 533 -5.18 -11.24 10.20
C PRO A 533 -4.54 -10.55 11.41
N VAL A 534 -5.14 -10.67 12.60
CA VAL A 534 -4.64 -10.03 13.82
C VAL A 534 -3.30 -10.62 14.25
N ILE A 535 -3.11 -11.94 14.14
CA ILE A 535 -1.82 -12.59 14.42
C ILE A 535 -0.75 -12.04 13.49
N ILE A 536 -1.01 -11.94 12.18
CA ILE A 536 -0.02 -11.40 11.23
C ILE A 536 0.29 -9.92 11.50
N ALA A 537 -0.72 -9.10 11.79
CA ALA A 537 -0.51 -7.71 12.16
C ALA A 537 0.28 -7.55 13.47
N MET A 538 0.06 -8.42 14.46
CA MET A 538 0.82 -8.44 15.72
C MET A 538 2.25 -8.92 15.51
N LEU A 539 2.48 -9.98 14.71
CA LEU A 539 3.82 -10.44 14.35
C LEU A 539 4.60 -9.31 13.69
N ARG A 540 3.97 -8.61 12.75
CA ARG A 540 4.58 -7.45 12.10
C ARG A 540 5.01 -6.35 13.09
N ARG A 541 4.22 -6.07 14.13
CA ARG A 541 4.50 -4.99 15.08
C ARG A 541 5.45 -5.38 16.22
N TYR A 542 5.28 -6.57 16.81
CA TYR A 542 5.99 -6.97 18.03
C TYR A 542 7.14 -7.95 17.79
N LYS A 543 7.11 -8.72 16.69
CA LYS A 543 8.17 -9.67 16.32
C LYS A 543 8.46 -9.62 14.81
N PRO A 544 9.04 -8.51 14.33
CA PRO A 544 9.28 -8.31 12.90
C PRO A 544 10.10 -9.47 12.28
N SER A 545 11.02 -10.07 13.03
CA SER A 545 11.83 -11.23 12.61
C SER A 545 11.04 -12.50 12.29
N TRP A 546 9.76 -12.56 12.66
CA TRP A 546 8.85 -13.65 12.35
C TRP A 546 7.71 -13.21 11.44
N SER A 547 7.73 -11.98 10.90
CA SER A 547 6.66 -11.48 10.04
C SER A 547 6.84 -11.97 8.59
N PRO A 548 5.77 -12.38 7.89
CA PRO A 548 5.82 -12.63 6.44
C PRO A 548 6.05 -11.33 5.63
N GLN A 549 5.82 -10.18 6.27
CA GLN A 549 6.10 -8.85 5.76
C GLN A 549 7.16 -8.21 6.67
N HIS A 550 8.44 -8.46 6.39
CA HIS A 550 9.55 -7.81 7.07
C HIS A 550 10.41 -7.05 6.06
N ASN A 551 10.65 -5.77 6.35
CA ASN A 551 11.41 -4.87 5.49
C ASN A 551 12.55 -4.24 6.31
N THR A 552 13.79 -4.46 5.88
CA THR A 552 15.00 -3.89 6.50
C THR A 552 15.59 -2.72 5.69
N GLY A 553 14.81 -2.12 4.79
CA GLY A 553 15.26 -1.22 3.72
C GLY A 553 15.27 -1.89 2.34
N THR A 554 15.25 -3.23 2.33
CA THR A 554 15.01 -4.08 1.15
C THR A 554 14.18 -5.30 1.59
N PHE A 555 13.31 -5.79 0.72
CA PHE A 555 12.61 -7.04 0.94
C PHE A 555 13.57 -8.23 0.74
N ASN A 556 13.83 -8.99 1.81
CA ASN A 556 14.81 -10.09 1.77
C ASN A 556 14.24 -11.41 1.20
N LEU A 557 13.03 -11.38 0.62
CA LEU A 557 12.33 -12.50 -0.02
C LEU A 557 12.09 -13.69 0.94
N TRP A 558 11.57 -14.84 0.49
CA TRP A 558 11.38 -16.06 1.33
C TRP A 558 12.71 -16.76 1.68
N LYS A 559 13.78 -15.99 1.91
CA LYS A 559 15.11 -16.48 2.25
C LYS A 559 15.38 -16.30 3.73
N GLU A 560 16.32 -17.07 4.25
CA GLU A 560 16.90 -16.84 5.57
C GLU A 560 17.87 -15.66 5.52
N TYR A 561 17.80 -14.75 6.50
CA TYR A 561 18.72 -13.62 6.62
C TYR A 561 18.87 -13.16 8.07
N GLU A 562 19.96 -12.43 8.34
CA GLU A 562 20.21 -11.83 9.66
C GLU A 562 19.71 -10.39 9.71
N TYR A 563 19.02 -10.03 10.79
CA TYR A 563 18.47 -8.70 11.05
C TYR A 563 18.98 -8.15 12.38
N ALA A 564 19.49 -6.93 12.41
CA ALA A 564 19.81 -6.23 13.66
C ALA A 564 18.63 -5.31 14.05
N PRO A 565 17.86 -5.63 15.10
CA PRO A 565 16.68 -4.85 15.50
C PRO A 565 17.00 -3.46 16.05
N ASP A 566 18.24 -3.22 16.46
CA ASP A 566 18.69 -1.95 17.01
C ASP A 566 19.96 -1.48 16.30
N TRP A 567 19.86 -0.37 15.57
CA TRP A 567 20.99 0.23 14.86
C TRP A 567 22.06 0.79 15.82
N THR A 568 21.73 0.97 17.10
CA THR A 568 22.68 1.33 18.17
C THR A 568 23.42 0.11 18.72
N GLN A 569 22.98 -1.11 18.41
CA GLN A 569 23.60 -2.38 18.79
C GLN A 569 23.77 -3.32 17.57
N PRO A 570 24.60 -2.93 16.58
CA PRO A 570 24.75 -3.67 15.31
C PRO A 570 25.30 -5.10 15.46
N THR A 571 25.80 -5.46 16.64
CA THR A 571 26.30 -6.81 16.97
C THR A 571 25.21 -7.78 17.40
N LYS A 572 24.01 -7.31 17.78
CA LYS A 572 22.90 -8.19 18.15
C LYS A 572 22.05 -8.48 16.93
N LYS A 573 22.33 -9.59 16.25
CA LYS A 573 21.60 -10.04 15.07
C LYS A 573 20.60 -11.14 15.44
N GLU A 574 19.38 -11.01 14.95
CA GLU A 574 18.35 -12.06 14.98
C GLU A 574 18.26 -12.71 13.61
N THR A 575 18.23 -14.03 13.56
CA THR A 575 18.00 -14.77 12.32
C THR A 575 16.51 -14.76 11.99
N VAL A 576 16.17 -14.40 10.76
CA VAL A 576 14.81 -14.40 10.21
C VAL A 576 14.63 -15.61 9.31
N TYR A 577 13.72 -16.50 9.68
CA TYR A 577 13.43 -17.73 8.93
C TYR A 577 12.20 -17.55 8.02
N ALA A 578 12.28 -16.64 7.04
CA ALA A 578 11.12 -16.33 6.18
C ALA A 578 10.65 -17.51 5.32
N TYR A 579 11.51 -18.50 5.06
CA TYR A 579 11.15 -19.73 4.31
C TYR A 579 10.07 -20.57 5.00
N LEU A 580 9.88 -20.43 6.32
CA LEU A 580 8.89 -21.19 7.09
C LEU A 580 7.46 -20.98 6.58
N TRP A 581 7.19 -19.86 5.92
CA TRP A 581 5.87 -19.55 5.37
C TRP A 581 5.47 -20.46 4.19
N HIS A 582 6.43 -21.16 3.54
CA HIS A 582 6.15 -22.25 2.57
C HIS A 582 5.39 -23.41 3.20
N LEU A 583 5.46 -23.61 4.51
CA LEU A 583 4.65 -24.63 5.17
C LEU A 583 3.15 -24.40 4.95
N PHE A 584 2.71 -23.15 4.84
CA PHE A 584 1.32 -22.81 4.65
C PHE A 584 0.84 -23.00 3.20
N ASP A 585 1.74 -23.28 2.24
CA ASP A 585 1.35 -23.69 0.89
C ASP A 585 0.51 -24.98 0.92
N VAL A 586 0.73 -25.83 1.92
CA VAL A 586 -0.06 -27.06 2.16
C VAL A 586 -1.56 -26.73 2.37
N LEU A 587 -1.89 -25.56 2.92
CA LEU A 587 -3.29 -25.16 3.10
C LEU A 587 -4.02 -24.96 1.77
N MET A 588 -3.32 -24.58 0.70
CA MET A 588 -3.92 -24.52 -0.64
C MET A 588 -4.35 -25.92 -1.11
N VAL A 589 -3.47 -26.90 -0.95
CA VAL A 589 -3.74 -28.30 -1.32
C VAL A 589 -4.90 -28.86 -0.49
N ILE A 590 -4.92 -28.57 0.81
CA ILE A 590 -6.03 -28.96 1.70
C ILE A 590 -7.33 -28.31 1.22
N LYS A 591 -7.34 -27.00 0.95
CA LYS A 591 -8.54 -26.28 0.52
C LYS A 591 -9.12 -26.82 -0.80
N ILE A 592 -8.27 -27.09 -1.79
CA ILE A 592 -8.69 -27.67 -3.07
C ILE A 592 -9.22 -29.10 -2.87
N SER A 593 -8.55 -29.89 -2.04
CA SER A 593 -8.97 -31.26 -1.73
C SER A 593 -10.32 -31.30 -1.02
N LEU A 594 -10.56 -30.38 -0.09
CA LEU A 594 -11.85 -30.22 0.59
C LEU A 594 -12.95 -29.80 -0.38
N ALA A 595 -12.69 -28.86 -1.29
CA ALA A 595 -13.66 -28.48 -2.32
C ALA A 595 -14.06 -29.67 -3.20
N ALA A 596 -13.09 -30.45 -3.68
CA ALA A 596 -13.33 -31.66 -4.46
C ALA A 596 -14.11 -32.71 -3.65
N LEU A 597 -13.77 -32.89 -2.38
CA LEU A 597 -14.43 -33.81 -1.47
C LEU A 597 -15.89 -33.43 -1.20
N PHE A 598 -16.20 -32.13 -1.05
CA PHE A 598 -17.59 -31.66 -0.90
C PHE A 598 -18.42 -31.89 -2.15
N ILE A 599 -17.89 -31.57 -3.33
CA ILE A 599 -18.57 -31.82 -4.61
C ILE A 599 -18.78 -33.32 -4.83
N TYR A 600 -17.76 -34.14 -4.55
CA TYR A 600 -17.88 -35.61 -4.63
C TYR A 600 -18.96 -36.14 -3.68
N SER A 601 -19.02 -35.62 -2.45
CA SER A 601 -19.99 -36.05 -1.45
C SER A 601 -21.44 -35.76 -1.87
N LEU A 602 -21.67 -34.70 -2.65
CA LEU A 602 -23.00 -34.38 -3.18
C LEU A 602 -23.46 -35.31 -4.31
N HIS A 603 -22.54 -35.72 -5.20
CA HIS A 603 -22.88 -36.57 -6.35
C HIS A 603 -22.95 -38.07 -5.98
N TYR A 604 -22.06 -38.54 -5.09
CA TYR A 604 -21.98 -39.95 -4.70
C TYR A 604 -22.45 -40.16 -3.26
N ARG A 605 -23.74 -39.87 -3.02
CA ARG A 605 -24.35 -39.91 -1.68
C ARG A 605 -24.26 -41.28 -1.00
N GLU A 606 -24.24 -42.35 -1.80
CA GLU A 606 -24.15 -43.73 -1.32
C GLU A 606 -22.72 -44.20 -1.01
N SER A 607 -21.70 -43.41 -1.35
CA SER A 607 -20.31 -43.76 -1.03
C SER A 607 -20.04 -43.75 0.48
N ASN A 608 -19.16 -44.64 0.95
CA ASN A 608 -18.74 -44.68 2.37
C ASN A 608 -18.18 -43.33 2.83
N LEU A 609 -17.50 -42.61 1.94
CA LEU A 609 -16.97 -41.28 2.18
C LEU A 609 -18.10 -40.26 2.37
N SER A 610 -19.06 -40.17 1.44
CA SER A 610 -20.19 -39.24 1.55
C SER A 610 -21.04 -39.49 2.78
N ARG A 611 -21.36 -40.74 3.11
CA ARG A 611 -22.13 -41.10 4.32
C ARG A 611 -21.46 -40.68 5.62
N SER A 612 -20.12 -40.56 5.62
CA SER A 612 -19.34 -40.09 6.78
C SER A 612 -19.33 -38.57 6.94
N ILE A 613 -19.72 -37.83 5.89
CA ILE A 613 -19.64 -36.36 5.82
C ILE A 613 -21.04 -35.75 5.79
N VAL A 614 -21.91 -36.17 4.87
CA VAL A 614 -23.25 -35.60 4.69
C VAL A 614 -24.14 -35.96 5.87
N ASN A 615 -24.82 -34.96 6.43
CA ASN A 615 -25.70 -35.11 7.60
C ASN A 615 -25.01 -35.63 8.88
N GLN A 616 -23.68 -35.69 8.93
CA GLN A 616 -22.91 -36.04 10.13
C GLN A 616 -22.44 -34.78 10.86
N PRO A 617 -23.08 -34.38 11.98
CA PRO A 617 -22.90 -33.08 12.60
C PRO A 617 -21.46 -32.70 12.90
N LYS A 618 -20.65 -33.65 13.38
CA LYS A 618 -19.28 -33.37 13.81
C LYS A 618 -18.33 -33.19 12.63
N MET A 619 -18.38 -34.12 11.66
CA MET A 619 -17.45 -34.13 10.53
C MET A 619 -17.77 -33.01 9.54
N SER A 620 -19.05 -32.81 9.20
CA SER A 620 -19.47 -31.75 8.28
C SER A 620 -19.10 -30.35 8.80
N THR A 621 -19.31 -30.13 10.10
CA THR A 621 -18.96 -28.86 10.77
C THR A 621 -17.46 -28.65 10.80
N PHE A 622 -16.68 -29.66 11.20
CA PHE A 622 -15.22 -29.57 11.24
C PHE A 622 -14.61 -29.26 9.87
N LEU A 623 -15.05 -29.96 8.82
CA LEU A 623 -14.54 -29.76 7.47
C LEU A 623 -14.95 -28.39 6.91
N SER A 624 -16.17 -27.93 7.17
CA SER A 624 -16.65 -26.60 6.73
C SER A 624 -15.86 -25.48 7.40
N ILE A 625 -15.63 -25.58 8.71
CA ILE A 625 -14.81 -24.62 9.45
C ILE A 625 -13.37 -24.64 8.94
N THR A 626 -12.78 -25.82 8.75
CA THR A 626 -11.41 -25.96 8.24
C THR A 626 -11.27 -25.33 6.86
N TYR A 627 -12.22 -25.58 5.96
CA TYR A 627 -12.25 -24.99 4.62
C TYR A 627 -12.24 -23.45 4.65
N TYR A 628 -13.07 -22.86 5.50
CA TYR A 628 -13.15 -21.40 5.63
C TYR A 628 -11.93 -20.83 6.36
N MET A 629 -11.39 -21.51 7.37
CA MET A 629 -10.16 -21.07 8.04
C MET A 629 -8.95 -21.13 7.10
N CYS A 630 -8.88 -22.12 6.20
CA CYS A 630 -7.86 -22.13 5.15
C CYS A 630 -7.96 -20.90 4.26
N HIS A 631 -9.18 -20.45 3.91
CA HIS A 631 -9.37 -19.21 3.15
C HIS A 631 -8.75 -17.99 3.86
N GLU A 632 -9.10 -17.76 5.13
CA GLU A 632 -8.61 -16.59 5.87
C GLU A 632 -7.10 -16.60 6.10
N ILE A 633 -6.53 -17.77 6.44
CA ILE A 633 -5.08 -17.89 6.64
C ILE A 633 -4.34 -17.61 5.33
N LEU A 634 -4.83 -18.15 4.21
CA LEU A 634 -4.23 -17.92 2.89
C LEU A 634 -4.30 -16.45 2.47
N LEU A 635 -5.37 -15.73 2.77
CA LEU A 635 -5.46 -14.29 2.48
C LEU A 635 -4.52 -13.47 3.36
N ALA A 636 -4.55 -13.68 4.68
CA ALA A 636 -3.71 -12.95 5.62
C ALA A 636 -2.20 -13.13 5.31
N LEU A 637 -1.79 -14.36 4.98
CA LEU A 637 -0.42 -14.68 4.57
C LEU A 637 -0.11 -14.27 3.14
N GLY A 638 -1.04 -14.48 2.21
CA GLY A 638 -0.85 -14.20 0.80
C GLY A 638 -0.59 -12.72 0.54
N PHE A 639 -1.45 -11.82 1.05
CA PHE A 639 -1.25 -10.37 0.89
C PHE A 639 0.04 -9.90 1.57
N SER A 640 0.26 -10.30 2.82
CA SER A 640 1.46 -9.89 3.58
C SER A 640 2.75 -10.43 2.97
N GLY A 641 2.73 -11.69 2.53
CA GLY A 641 3.84 -12.38 1.88
C GLY A 641 4.12 -11.83 0.48
N PHE A 642 3.12 -11.50 -0.32
CA PHE A 642 3.34 -10.91 -1.65
C PHE A 642 4.06 -9.57 -1.54
N ILE A 643 3.67 -8.74 -0.57
CA ILE A 643 4.36 -7.49 -0.26
C ILE A 643 5.78 -7.75 0.24
N GLY A 644 5.97 -8.70 1.16
CA GLY A 644 7.27 -9.10 1.69
C GLY A 644 8.27 -9.65 0.65
N ASN A 645 7.81 -9.92 -0.59
CA ASN A 645 8.61 -10.48 -1.68
C ASN A 645 8.76 -9.51 -2.85
N ASP A 646 8.79 -8.22 -2.51
CA ASP A 646 8.96 -7.16 -3.50
C ASP A 646 7.84 -7.15 -4.55
N GLY A 647 6.65 -7.66 -4.20
CA GLY A 647 5.47 -7.69 -5.06
C GLY A 647 4.48 -6.55 -4.80
N GLY A 648 4.83 -5.57 -3.95
CA GLY A 648 3.92 -4.47 -3.62
C GLY A 648 3.43 -3.67 -4.84
N ASP A 649 4.23 -3.60 -5.89
CA ASP A 649 3.91 -2.90 -7.14
C ASP A 649 2.87 -3.64 -8.00
N LEU A 650 2.75 -4.96 -7.86
CA LEU A 650 1.84 -5.84 -8.60
C LEU A 650 0.64 -6.31 -7.77
N ILE A 651 0.49 -5.87 -6.51
CA ILE A 651 -0.50 -6.42 -5.54
C ILE A 651 -1.95 -6.41 -6.03
N LEU A 652 -2.31 -5.45 -6.88
CA LEU A 652 -3.67 -5.32 -7.43
C LEU A 652 -4.00 -6.42 -8.45
N ILE A 653 -2.99 -7.02 -9.10
CA ILE A 653 -3.18 -8.09 -10.09
C ILE A 653 -3.70 -9.38 -9.44
N PRO A 654 -3.04 -10.00 -8.43
CA PRO A 654 -3.59 -11.17 -7.77
C PRO A 654 -4.93 -10.89 -7.10
N GLN A 655 -5.14 -9.68 -6.59
CA GLN A 655 -6.42 -9.25 -6.02
C GLN A 655 -7.54 -9.25 -7.07
N TYR A 656 -7.32 -8.66 -8.25
CA TYR A 656 -8.31 -8.63 -9.32
C TYR A 656 -8.59 -10.03 -9.88
N ILE A 657 -7.54 -10.84 -10.09
CA ILE A 657 -7.69 -12.23 -10.53
C ILE A 657 -8.48 -13.03 -9.49
N GLY A 658 -8.14 -12.89 -8.21
CA GLY A 658 -8.85 -13.51 -7.10
C GLY A 658 -10.33 -13.11 -7.05
N ALA A 659 -10.64 -11.82 -7.18
CA ALA A 659 -12.01 -11.29 -7.20
C ALA A 659 -12.80 -11.79 -8.42
N LEU A 660 -12.18 -11.87 -9.60
CA LEU A 660 -12.80 -12.40 -10.81
C LEU A 660 -13.16 -13.88 -10.64
N PHE A 661 -12.23 -14.69 -10.13
CA PHE A 661 -12.49 -16.09 -9.83
C PHE A 661 -13.59 -16.24 -8.78
N MET A 662 -13.54 -15.45 -7.72
CA MET A 662 -14.52 -15.46 -6.64
C MET A 662 -15.94 -15.26 -7.17
N ILE A 663 -16.16 -14.25 -8.01
CA ILE A 663 -17.49 -13.91 -8.53
C ILE A 663 -17.93 -14.89 -9.63
N PHE A 664 -17.04 -15.27 -10.54
CA PHE A 664 -17.36 -16.24 -11.59
C PHE A 664 -17.75 -17.59 -10.98
N LEU A 665 -16.98 -18.07 -9.99
CA LEU A 665 -17.26 -19.33 -9.33
C LEU A 665 -18.45 -19.25 -8.38
N ALA A 666 -18.75 -18.09 -7.79
CA ALA A 666 -19.99 -17.87 -7.05
C ALA A 666 -21.21 -18.12 -7.96
N PHE A 667 -21.29 -17.44 -9.10
CA PHE A 667 -22.39 -17.64 -10.07
C PHE A 667 -22.46 -19.08 -10.60
N TYR A 668 -21.30 -19.68 -10.90
CA TYR A 668 -21.23 -21.08 -11.33
C TYR A 668 -21.80 -22.02 -10.26
N SER A 669 -21.42 -21.84 -9.00
CA SER A 669 -21.93 -22.66 -7.89
C SER A 669 -23.44 -22.50 -7.69
N GLU A 670 -23.97 -21.30 -7.89
CA GLU A 670 -25.41 -21.06 -7.77
C GLU A 670 -26.20 -21.76 -8.87
N GLY A 671 -25.74 -21.66 -10.12
CA GLY A 671 -26.30 -22.38 -11.26
C GLY A 671 -26.23 -23.90 -11.04
N TYR A 672 -25.08 -24.39 -10.58
CA TYR A 672 -24.88 -25.78 -10.21
C TYR A 672 -25.89 -26.25 -9.15
N ILE A 673 -26.10 -25.49 -8.07
CA ILE A 673 -27.06 -25.87 -7.00
C ILE A 673 -28.51 -25.86 -7.51
N ILE A 674 -28.89 -24.90 -8.37
CA ILE A 674 -30.23 -24.84 -8.96
C ILE A 674 -30.48 -26.09 -9.80
N GLU A 675 -29.53 -26.45 -10.66
CA GLU A 675 -29.63 -27.63 -11.52
C GLU A 675 -29.60 -28.94 -10.73
N TYR A 676 -28.76 -29.01 -9.70
CA TYR A 676 -28.73 -30.14 -8.77
C TYR A 676 -30.06 -30.36 -8.07
N LYS A 677 -30.80 -29.28 -7.74
CA LYS A 677 -32.11 -29.37 -7.08
C LYS A 677 -33.27 -29.64 -8.05
N SER A 678 -33.12 -29.34 -9.35
CA SER A 678 -34.18 -29.52 -10.34
C SER A 678 -34.30 -30.96 -10.82
N HIS A 679 -33.25 -31.77 -10.67
CA HIS A 679 -33.22 -33.16 -11.10
C HIS A 679 -33.41 -34.14 -9.93
N ASP A 680 -34.16 -35.22 -10.19
CA ASP A 680 -34.27 -36.34 -9.25
C ASP A 680 -32.92 -37.10 -9.18
N PRO A 681 -32.34 -37.33 -7.99
CA PRO A 681 -31.10 -38.09 -7.82
C PRO A 681 -31.11 -39.49 -8.46
N THR A 682 -32.30 -40.03 -8.74
CA THR A 682 -32.48 -41.34 -9.40
C THR A 682 -32.48 -41.30 -10.93
N ASN A 683 -32.61 -40.12 -11.56
CA ASN A 683 -32.58 -39.94 -13.03
C ASN A 683 -31.70 -38.72 -13.37
N TRP A 684 -30.39 -38.84 -13.18
CA TRP A 684 -29.46 -37.77 -13.52
C TRP A 684 -29.31 -37.68 -15.05
N ALA A 685 -29.33 -36.47 -15.63
CA ALA A 685 -29.26 -36.28 -17.10
C ALA A 685 -27.98 -36.83 -17.77
N THR A 686 -26.97 -37.21 -16.99
CA THR A 686 -25.70 -37.80 -17.46
C THR A 686 -25.63 -39.32 -17.25
N GLU A 687 -26.72 -39.96 -16.82
CA GLU A 687 -26.80 -41.40 -16.70
C GLU A 687 -26.61 -42.06 -18.08
N GLY A 688 -25.47 -42.72 -18.28
CA GLY A 688 -25.03 -43.28 -19.57
C GLY A 688 -24.03 -42.42 -20.36
N MET A 689 -23.66 -41.22 -19.90
CA MET A 689 -22.62 -40.40 -20.53
C MET A 689 -21.21 -40.76 -20.02
N THR A 690 -20.20 -40.66 -20.89
CA THR A 690 -18.80 -40.82 -20.50
C THR A 690 -18.33 -39.63 -19.66
N LYS A 691 -17.30 -39.83 -18.81
CA LYS A 691 -16.77 -38.79 -17.90
C LYS A 691 -16.44 -37.45 -18.58
N TRP A 692 -16.11 -37.47 -19.87
CA TRP A 692 -15.82 -36.28 -20.66
C TRP A 692 -17.09 -35.59 -21.19
N ASN A 693 -18.08 -36.37 -21.64
CA ASN A 693 -19.36 -35.85 -22.13
C ASN A 693 -20.27 -35.33 -21.00
N ALA A 694 -20.01 -35.72 -19.76
CA ALA A 694 -20.68 -35.16 -18.58
C ALA A 694 -20.02 -33.87 -18.06
N PHE A 695 -18.83 -33.51 -18.57
CA PHE A 695 -18.05 -32.35 -18.14
C PHE A 695 -18.09 -31.20 -19.16
N CYS A 696 -18.27 -31.51 -20.45
CA CYS A 696 -18.61 -30.57 -21.51
C CYS A 696 -20.12 -30.30 -21.56
#